data_AF-A0AAW5LB55-F1
#
_entry.id   AF-A0AAW5LB55-F1
#
_cell.length_a   1.000
_cell.length_b   1.000
_cell.length_c   1.000
_cell.angle_alpha   90.00
_cell.angle_beta   90.00
_cell.angle_gamma   90.00
#
_symmetry.space_group_name_H-M   'P 1'
#
loop_
_entity.id
_entity.type
_entity.pdbx_description
1 polymer ?
#
loop_
_entity_poly.entity_id
_entity_poly.type
_entity_poly.pdbx_seq_one_letter_code
_entity_poly.pdbx_strand_id
1 'polypeptide(L)'
;MANLKEQDKWEDGIYQIEENDPVLGGETGITNKPTKQLANRTLWLKKALELLTRKSKPKDLTADSASEADKDGHSHTLPKSSTSQQGIVQLDSATNSTSESKAATPKAIKTLKDLIDAITRNLGNYIPNSKKSNATNSASGDTVATSAAVKSANDNANGRVSKSGDTMTGDLSIKNGEYSKLKLYNASRKEFRFESMPDSSQVFGKASYRSEDGVTEYHAQYFPKKSGTIALTNEVLLNSGIQSIHGVLIAENVGSAWANYQWGAKQGKWRLEVHPDSHTAGNRRFNMVWSPNSGNPTYLSFPHIGDNGETVAYQSWIGQNYVKKSGDTMTGNLTINNGEPRLHGKRGGNNSWYVGLPNGTSDSLYLHSYASNTSLSLESDKINTTKPVFSAGNRTAVSLNGHNIQFRWNSNGNLDLKVDNTELGNIHYSNKTYVHTKTTEYGGISIERPSKNDRMLVESNGNKFSFIRRNLQTGSNHYVISTQEKSGTIAFVEDFTNPTFTLTNWANNGSSLNNITGTKFLSFGDEAIRGLGVPTGADWVGIQIADQGQQKTQIISAGYDNHYIRTNDDLSKNVWHLERLLTDVTLQRLVNRRDYSRTIKGTNDWDNGKQKDIAISGQVITYPDGRIQQIFHLKHFRMPWFAWEEHNIGYHQADRGVEIFLQLWSAMPNKIINIQAIASRSMNANTSANFYSEAGEYIFGWNLRKQGNNKDRIWINSSRARGGSDEFMDLYIVVEGY
;
A
#
# COMPACT_ATOMS: atom_id res chain seq x y z
N MET A 1 71.56 46.03 -105.80
CA MET A 1 70.43 46.90 -106.19
C MET A 1 69.82 47.48 -104.92
N ALA A 2 69.37 48.73 -104.92
CA ALA A 2 68.77 49.39 -103.76
C ALA A 2 67.27 49.56 -103.96
N ASN A 3 66.48 49.29 -102.92
CA ASN A 3 65.02 49.47 -102.95
C ASN A 3 64.65 50.96 -102.80
N LEU A 4 63.47 51.33 -103.29
CA LEU A 4 62.85 52.62 -102.98
C LEU A 4 62.63 52.75 -101.47
N LYS A 5 63.07 53.86 -100.87
CA LYS A 5 62.75 54.19 -99.47
C LYS A 5 61.36 54.81 -99.40
N GLU A 6 60.42 54.04 -98.87
CA GLU A 6 59.06 54.48 -98.57
C GLU A 6 59.04 55.38 -97.32
N GLN A 7 58.10 56.32 -97.29
CA GLN A 7 57.79 57.18 -96.16
C GLN A 7 56.29 57.13 -95.89
N ASP A 8 55.93 57.09 -94.61
CA ASP A 8 54.56 57.08 -94.13
C ASP A 8 53.95 58.49 -94.22
N LYS A 9 53.66 58.92 -95.44
CA LYS A 9 53.03 60.21 -95.72
C LYS A 9 52.11 60.12 -96.92
N TRP A 10 51.00 60.85 -96.84
CA TRP A 10 50.20 61.16 -98.00
C TRP A 10 50.93 62.21 -98.84
N GLU A 11 51.16 61.91 -100.12
CA GLU A 11 51.67 62.88 -101.09
C GLU A 11 50.47 63.60 -101.72
N ASP A 12 50.50 64.92 -101.89
CA ASP A 12 49.34 65.66 -102.44
C ASP A 12 49.10 65.36 -103.93
N GLY A 13 50.15 65.08 -104.68
CA GLY A 13 50.11 64.67 -106.08
C GLY A 13 51.15 63.61 -106.42
N ILE A 14 50.91 62.89 -107.52
CA ILE A 14 51.94 62.06 -108.18
C ILE A 14 52.50 62.91 -109.31
N TYR A 15 53.82 63.08 -109.34
CA TYR A 15 54.50 63.84 -110.38
C TYR A 15 54.31 63.18 -111.75
N GLN A 16 53.94 63.96 -112.76
CA GLN A 16 53.99 63.54 -114.15
C GLN A 16 55.42 63.76 -114.66
N ILE A 17 56.00 62.77 -115.33
CA ILE A 17 57.30 62.94 -115.99
C ILE A 17 57.04 63.75 -117.26
N GLU A 18 57.74 64.87 -117.40
CA GLU A 18 57.62 65.75 -118.56
C GLU A 18 58.55 65.29 -119.70
N GLU A 19 58.23 65.63 -120.95
CA GLU A 19 59.04 65.21 -122.13
C GLU A 19 60.50 65.68 -122.08
N ASN A 20 60.76 66.77 -121.34
CA ASN A 20 62.09 67.36 -121.17
C ASN A 20 62.80 66.93 -119.87
N ASP A 21 62.22 66.04 -119.06
CA ASP A 21 62.85 65.58 -117.82
C ASP A 21 64.06 64.67 -118.11
N PRO A 22 65.20 64.86 -117.44
CA PRO A 22 66.35 63.97 -117.60
C PRO A 22 66.04 62.57 -117.07
N VAL A 23 66.43 61.53 -117.80
CA VAL A 23 66.31 60.13 -117.36
C VAL A 23 67.36 59.85 -116.26
N LEU A 24 67.07 60.34 -115.05
CA LEU A 24 67.93 60.25 -113.88
C LEU A 24 67.35 59.26 -112.86
N GLY A 25 68.07 58.16 -112.65
CA GLY A 25 67.82 57.21 -111.57
C GLY A 25 68.37 57.68 -110.21
N GLY A 26 68.38 56.78 -109.22
CA GLY A 26 68.85 57.06 -107.85
C GLY A 26 67.76 57.63 -106.92
N GLU A 27 68.13 57.90 -105.66
CA GLU A 27 67.21 58.25 -104.57
C GLU A 27 66.51 59.61 -104.73
N THR A 28 67.17 60.53 -105.46
CA THR A 28 66.69 61.87 -105.83
C THR A 28 66.42 61.98 -107.34
N GLY A 29 66.44 60.87 -108.07
CA GLY A 29 66.21 60.82 -109.51
C GLY A 29 64.77 61.16 -109.87
N ILE A 30 64.58 62.06 -110.85
CA ILE A 30 63.25 62.56 -111.22
C ILE A 30 62.37 61.44 -111.80
N THR A 31 62.96 60.49 -112.52
CA THR A 31 62.29 59.29 -113.05
C THR A 31 61.70 58.39 -111.93
N ASN A 32 62.31 58.37 -110.74
CA ASN A 32 61.84 57.59 -109.60
C ASN A 32 60.81 58.33 -108.71
N LYS A 33 60.63 59.64 -108.91
CA LYS A 33 59.75 60.49 -108.10
C LYS A 33 58.27 60.03 -108.12
N PRO A 34 57.65 59.70 -109.27
CA PRO A 34 56.25 59.26 -109.29
C PRO A 34 56.05 57.94 -108.54
N THR A 35 56.96 56.98 -108.75
CA THR A 35 56.92 55.66 -108.12
C THR A 35 57.13 55.74 -106.60
N LYS A 36 58.05 56.59 -106.14
CA LYS A 36 58.26 56.89 -104.72
C LYS A 36 57.01 57.51 -104.09
N GLN A 37 56.38 58.46 -104.77
CA GLN A 37 55.16 59.11 -104.28
C GLN A 37 53.98 58.15 -104.17
N LEU A 38 53.81 57.27 -105.17
CA LEU A 38 52.80 56.21 -105.13
C LEU A 38 53.04 55.25 -103.97
N ALA A 39 54.28 54.78 -103.79
CA ALA A 39 54.64 53.87 -102.70
C ALA A 39 54.41 54.48 -101.31
N ASN A 40 54.72 55.78 -101.12
CA ASN A 40 54.43 56.52 -99.89
C ASN A 40 52.93 56.54 -99.56
N ARG A 41 52.08 56.86 -100.56
CA ARG A 41 50.61 56.79 -100.41
C ARG A 41 50.14 55.37 -100.07
N THR A 42 50.69 54.33 -100.70
CA THR A 42 50.34 52.93 -100.43
C THR A 42 50.71 52.51 -99.00
N LEU A 43 51.89 52.88 -98.50
CA LEU A 43 52.31 52.61 -97.12
C LEU A 43 51.40 53.31 -96.10
N TRP A 44 51.06 54.57 -96.35
CA TRP A 44 50.12 55.34 -95.52
C TRP A 44 48.73 54.70 -95.49
N LEU A 45 48.19 54.33 -96.66
CA LEU A 45 46.88 53.66 -96.77
C LEU A 45 46.87 52.30 -96.04
N LYS A 46 47.94 51.51 -96.15
CA LYS A 46 48.07 50.24 -95.43
C LYS A 46 48.02 50.45 -93.92
N LYS A 47 48.77 51.42 -93.39
CA LYS A 47 48.77 51.75 -91.95
C LYS A 47 47.44 52.32 -91.47
N ALA A 48 46.81 53.18 -92.27
CA ALA A 48 45.48 53.72 -91.98
C ALA A 48 44.44 52.59 -91.91
N LEU A 49 44.50 51.63 -92.84
CA LEU A 49 43.64 50.45 -92.85
C LEU A 49 43.90 49.54 -91.64
N GLU A 50 45.16 49.24 -91.30
CA GLU A 50 45.52 48.46 -90.11
C GLU A 50 45.01 49.12 -88.81
N LEU A 51 45.11 50.45 -88.69
CA LEU A 51 44.56 51.20 -87.55
C LEU A 51 43.03 51.16 -87.51
N LEU A 52 42.36 51.28 -88.67
CA LEU A 52 40.91 51.19 -88.77
C LEU A 52 40.43 49.79 -88.35
N THR A 53 41.08 48.72 -88.84
CA THR A 53 40.78 47.33 -88.48
C THR A 53 40.95 47.05 -86.99
N ARG A 54 41.95 47.67 -86.33
CA ARG A 54 42.13 47.55 -84.88
C ARG A 54 41.04 48.32 -84.11
N LYS A 55 40.73 49.56 -84.51
CA LYS A 55 39.63 50.36 -83.94
C LYS A 55 38.27 49.68 -84.06
N SER A 56 38.02 48.95 -85.15
CA SER A 56 36.78 48.20 -85.35
C SER A 56 36.64 46.92 -84.50
N LYS A 57 37.62 46.57 -83.66
CA LYS A 57 37.51 45.43 -82.75
C LYS A 57 36.67 45.81 -81.50
N PRO A 58 35.60 45.08 -81.15
CA PRO A 58 34.90 45.29 -79.89
C PRO A 58 35.77 44.93 -78.68
N LYS A 59 35.66 45.70 -77.60
CA LYS A 59 36.18 45.40 -76.26
C LYS A 59 35.10 44.71 -75.42
N ASP A 60 35.53 43.98 -74.39
CA ASP A 60 34.60 43.39 -73.42
C ASP A 60 33.79 44.48 -72.69
N LEU A 61 32.51 44.20 -72.46
CA LEU A 61 31.59 45.12 -71.78
C LEU A 61 31.41 44.72 -70.31
N THR A 62 31.51 45.73 -69.44
CA THR A 62 31.28 45.65 -68.00
C THR A 62 30.19 46.64 -67.59
N ALA A 63 29.72 46.58 -66.34
CA ALA A 63 28.69 47.48 -65.84
C ALA A 63 29.11 48.97 -65.80
N ASP A 64 30.39 49.26 -65.97
CA ASP A 64 30.99 50.60 -65.93
C ASP A 64 31.79 50.94 -67.20
N SER A 65 31.61 50.18 -68.29
CA SER A 65 32.25 50.47 -69.58
C SER A 65 31.81 51.83 -70.14
N ALA A 66 32.76 52.62 -70.62
CA ALA A 66 32.52 53.89 -71.29
C ALA A 66 32.38 53.72 -72.82
N SER A 67 31.76 54.71 -73.47
CA SER A 67 31.67 54.78 -74.94
C SER A 67 32.95 55.41 -75.52
N GLU A 68 33.92 54.59 -75.90
CA GLU A 68 35.27 55.02 -76.30
C GLU A 68 35.79 54.21 -77.51
N ALA A 69 36.72 54.78 -78.28
CA ALA A 69 37.38 54.11 -79.39
C ALA A 69 38.86 54.50 -79.48
N ASP A 70 39.76 53.54 -79.28
CA ASP A 70 41.21 53.73 -79.25
C ASP A 70 41.95 52.74 -80.17
N LYS A 71 43.29 52.71 -80.10
CA LYS A 71 44.13 51.85 -80.94
C LYS A 71 43.93 50.34 -80.74
N ASP A 72 43.25 49.91 -79.66
CA ASP A 72 43.08 48.51 -79.29
C ASP A 72 41.62 48.02 -79.46
N GLY A 73 40.65 48.94 -79.63
CA GLY A 73 39.27 48.62 -79.97
C GLY A 73 38.26 49.72 -79.63
N HIS A 74 36.96 49.37 -79.61
CA HIS A 74 35.87 50.24 -79.16
C HIS A 74 34.97 49.58 -78.10
N SER A 75 34.33 50.39 -77.26
CA SER A 75 33.33 49.98 -76.26
C SER A 75 32.12 50.92 -76.26
N HIS A 76 31.04 50.50 -75.62
CA HIS A 76 29.82 51.28 -75.45
C HIS A 76 29.35 51.27 -73.99
N THR A 77 28.73 52.38 -73.57
CA THR A 77 28.11 52.48 -72.24
C THR A 77 26.79 51.71 -72.20
N LEU A 78 26.64 50.85 -71.19
CA LEU A 78 25.39 50.12 -70.93
C LEU A 78 24.50 50.92 -69.97
N PRO A 79 23.20 51.15 -70.29
CA PRO A 79 22.25 51.75 -69.36
C PRO A 79 22.12 50.93 -68.07
N LYS A 80 22.18 51.60 -66.92
CA LYS A 80 21.84 51.01 -65.61
C LYS A 80 20.34 51.16 -65.38
N SER A 81 19.69 50.13 -64.83
CA SER A 81 18.24 50.15 -64.64
C SER A 81 17.82 51.11 -63.52
N SER A 82 16.67 51.73 -63.70
CA SER A 82 15.96 52.52 -62.68
C SER A 82 14.45 52.34 -62.84
N THR A 83 13.66 52.97 -61.97
CA THR A 83 12.19 53.04 -62.07
C THR A 83 11.68 53.79 -63.32
N SER A 84 12.54 54.54 -64.02
CA SER A 84 12.19 55.28 -65.25
C SER A 84 12.97 54.88 -66.51
N GLN A 85 14.02 54.05 -66.39
CA GLN A 85 14.89 53.66 -67.50
C GLN A 85 15.24 52.18 -67.42
N GLN A 86 15.02 51.45 -68.52
CA GLN A 86 15.44 50.05 -68.64
C GLN A 86 16.98 49.94 -68.73
N GLY A 87 17.55 48.95 -68.07
CA GLY A 87 18.99 48.71 -68.08
C GLY A 87 19.41 47.47 -67.32
N ILE A 88 20.72 47.33 -67.05
CA ILE A 88 21.27 46.24 -66.24
C ILE A 88 20.98 46.46 -64.74
N VAL A 89 20.73 45.36 -64.00
CA VAL A 89 20.47 45.35 -62.55
C VAL A 89 21.45 44.42 -61.82
N GLN A 90 21.79 44.75 -60.58
CA GLN A 90 22.49 43.83 -59.67
C GLN A 90 21.49 43.04 -58.81
N LEU A 91 21.74 41.75 -58.60
CA LEU A 91 20.92 40.90 -57.72
C LEU A 91 21.28 41.12 -56.24
N ASP A 92 20.27 41.23 -55.38
CA ASP A 92 20.41 41.44 -53.92
C ASP A 92 19.71 40.31 -53.12
N SER A 93 20.31 39.91 -52.00
CA SER A 93 19.74 38.91 -51.06
C SER A 93 19.22 39.52 -49.75
N ALA A 94 19.32 40.83 -49.55
CA ALA A 94 18.69 41.51 -48.42
C ALA A 94 17.15 41.51 -48.55
N THR A 95 16.45 41.27 -47.44
CA THR A 95 14.98 41.28 -47.35
C THR A 95 14.40 42.65 -46.97
N ASN A 96 15.26 43.64 -46.76
CA ASN A 96 14.96 45.03 -46.37
C ASN A 96 15.62 46.06 -47.29
N SER A 97 16.03 45.67 -48.51
CA SER A 97 16.69 46.56 -49.47
C SER A 97 15.69 47.59 -50.00
N THR A 98 16.00 48.88 -49.84
CA THR A 98 15.21 50.00 -50.41
C THR A 98 15.80 50.49 -51.74
N SER A 99 16.64 49.68 -52.39
CA SER A 99 17.43 50.06 -53.56
C SER A 99 16.66 49.84 -54.87
N GLU A 100 16.24 50.92 -55.54
CA GLU A 100 15.53 50.85 -56.83
C GLU A 100 16.40 50.36 -58.01
N SER A 101 17.72 50.38 -57.88
CA SER A 101 18.68 49.92 -58.90
C SER A 101 19.10 48.44 -58.76
N LYS A 102 18.45 47.68 -57.87
CA LYS A 102 18.74 46.26 -57.61
C LYS A 102 17.47 45.40 -57.69
N ALA A 103 17.63 44.14 -58.03
CA ALA A 103 16.55 43.16 -58.10
C ALA A 103 16.68 42.10 -56.99
N ALA A 104 15.56 41.70 -56.38
CA ALA A 104 15.54 40.69 -55.33
C ALA A 104 15.88 39.30 -55.88
N THR A 105 16.78 38.58 -55.20
CA THR A 105 17.07 37.18 -55.47
C THR A 105 15.94 36.25 -55.00
N PRO A 106 15.79 35.05 -55.60
CA PRO A 106 14.92 33.99 -55.07
C PRO A 106 15.22 33.64 -53.60
N LYS A 107 16.47 33.83 -53.14
CA LYS A 107 16.88 33.66 -51.74
C LYS A 107 16.22 34.67 -50.80
N ALA A 108 16.18 35.96 -51.18
CA ALA A 108 15.47 36.99 -50.41
C ALA A 108 13.97 36.66 -50.32
N ILE A 109 13.36 36.31 -51.45
CA ILE A 109 11.93 35.94 -51.53
C ILE A 109 11.63 34.71 -50.66
N LYS A 110 12.49 33.67 -50.69
CA LYS A 110 12.33 32.48 -49.84
C LYS A 110 12.45 32.81 -48.35
N THR A 111 13.40 33.67 -47.97
CA THR A 111 13.58 34.11 -46.58
C THR A 111 12.35 34.89 -46.10
N LEU A 112 11.80 35.77 -46.94
CA LEU A 112 10.54 36.48 -46.64
C LEU A 112 9.37 35.50 -46.48
N LYS A 113 9.26 34.51 -47.37
CA LYS A 113 8.23 33.45 -47.29
C LYS A 113 8.34 32.64 -46.00
N ASP A 114 9.55 32.28 -45.57
CA ASP A 114 9.76 31.52 -44.33
C ASP A 114 9.36 32.31 -43.08
N LEU A 115 9.61 33.63 -43.08
CA LEU A 115 9.12 34.54 -42.04
C LEU A 115 7.58 34.64 -42.03
N ILE A 116 6.95 34.76 -43.21
CA ILE A 116 5.48 34.78 -43.35
C ILE A 116 4.86 33.47 -42.88
N ASP A 117 5.43 32.32 -43.26
CA ASP A 117 4.96 31.00 -42.81
C ASP A 117 5.15 30.83 -41.29
N ALA A 118 6.23 31.36 -40.71
CA ALA A 118 6.44 31.36 -39.26
C ALA A 118 5.43 32.23 -38.51
N ILE A 119 5.17 33.45 -39.00
CA ILE A 119 4.14 34.35 -38.45
C ILE A 119 2.76 33.67 -38.52
N THR A 120 2.42 33.08 -39.66
CA THR A 120 1.13 32.39 -39.88
C THR A 120 0.94 31.22 -38.90
N ARG A 121 1.98 30.40 -38.68
CA ARG A 121 1.95 29.33 -37.65
C ARG A 121 1.78 29.86 -36.23
N ASN A 122 2.45 30.96 -35.90
CA ASN A 122 2.36 31.56 -34.56
C ASN A 122 0.97 32.15 -34.28
N LEU A 123 0.31 32.75 -35.29
CA LEU A 123 -1.07 33.23 -35.20
C LEU A 123 -2.09 32.09 -35.10
N GLY A 124 -1.87 30.95 -35.74
CA GLY A 124 -2.77 29.79 -35.68
C GLY A 124 -2.95 29.20 -34.27
N ASN A 125 -1.98 29.40 -33.36
CA ASN A 125 -2.04 28.98 -31.96
C ASN A 125 -2.34 30.12 -30.98
N TYR A 126 -2.64 31.33 -31.47
CA TYR A 126 -2.85 32.51 -30.63
C TYR A 126 -4.33 32.74 -30.32
N ILE A 127 -4.66 32.82 -29.02
CA ILE A 127 -6.01 33.20 -28.56
C ILE A 127 -6.03 34.72 -28.24
N PRO A 128 -6.82 35.53 -28.99
CA PRO A 128 -6.95 36.96 -28.72
C PRO A 128 -7.52 37.25 -27.33
N ASN A 129 -7.10 38.36 -26.71
CA ASN A 129 -7.62 38.75 -25.39
C ASN A 129 -9.14 39.02 -25.39
N SER A 130 -9.71 39.46 -26.52
CA SER A 130 -11.17 39.62 -26.71
C SER A 130 -11.96 38.31 -26.71
N LYS A 131 -11.28 37.16 -26.85
CA LYS A 131 -11.88 35.81 -26.76
C LYS A 131 -11.59 35.12 -25.42
N LYS A 132 -10.95 35.81 -24.46
CA LYS A 132 -10.69 35.30 -23.10
C LYS A 132 -11.73 35.88 -22.13
N SER A 133 -12.36 35.02 -21.34
CA SER A 133 -13.41 35.41 -20.38
C SER A 133 -13.03 35.07 -18.94
N ASN A 134 -13.20 36.04 -18.04
CA ASN A 134 -13.10 35.84 -16.59
C ASN A 134 -14.42 35.34 -15.96
N ALA A 135 -15.51 35.23 -16.74
CA ALA A 135 -16.80 34.79 -16.23
C ALA A 135 -16.82 33.27 -15.99
N THR A 136 -17.22 32.85 -14.79
CA THR A 136 -17.36 31.44 -14.38
C THR A 136 -18.62 30.76 -14.93
N ASN A 137 -19.50 31.52 -15.58
CA ASN A 137 -20.81 31.11 -16.08
C ASN A 137 -21.05 31.51 -17.55
N SER A 138 -19.97 31.75 -18.33
CA SER A 138 -20.11 32.07 -19.75
C SER A 138 -20.72 30.90 -20.52
N ALA A 139 -21.87 31.12 -21.15
CA ALA A 139 -22.49 30.16 -22.07
C ALA A 139 -22.03 30.33 -23.55
N SER A 140 -21.05 31.23 -23.79
CA SER A 140 -20.57 31.52 -25.15
C SER A 140 -19.57 30.48 -25.63
N GLY A 141 -19.89 29.77 -26.72
CA GLY A 141 -18.96 28.86 -27.40
C GLY A 141 -17.78 29.57 -28.10
N ASP A 142 -17.81 30.89 -28.18
CA ASP A 142 -16.80 31.73 -28.83
C ASP A 142 -15.64 32.10 -27.90
N THR A 143 -15.81 31.98 -26.58
CA THR A 143 -14.84 32.46 -25.58
C THR A 143 -14.25 31.33 -24.76
N VAL A 144 -12.95 31.40 -24.47
CA VAL A 144 -12.28 30.48 -23.55
C VAL A 144 -12.21 31.06 -22.14
N ALA A 145 -12.31 30.20 -21.13
CA ALA A 145 -12.12 30.60 -19.73
C ALA A 145 -10.66 30.98 -19.45
N THR A 146 -10.43 32.03 -18.67
CA THR A 146 -9.10 32.35 -18.13
C THR A 146 -8.78 31.51 -16.90
N SER A 147 -7.50 31.51 -16.49
CA SER A 147 -7.08 30.96 -15.20
C SER A 147 -7.80 31.61 -14.01
N ALA A 148 -8.21 32.89 -14.11
CA ALA A 148 -9.01 33.57 -13.10
C ALA A 148 -10.44 33.01 -13.01
N ALA A 149 -11.09 32.74 -14.15
CA ALA A 149 -12.39 32.04 -14.18
C ALA A 149 -12.27 30.62 -13.62
N VAL A 150 -11.29 29.84 -14.09
CA VAL A 150 -11.05 28.46 -13.63
C VAL A 150 -10.77 28.42 -12.13
N LYS A 151 -9.92 29.32 -11.60
CA LYS A 151 -9.66 29.42 -10.15
C LYS A 151 -10.93 29.76 -9.38
N SER A 152 -11.70 30.76 -9.83
CA SER A 152 -12.93 31.18 -9.14
C SER A 152 -13.99 30.07 -9.11
N ALA A 153 -14.10 29.28 -10.18
CA ALA A 153 -14.95 28.10 -10.22
C ALA A 153 -14.46 26.97 -9.29
N ASN A 154 -13.14 26.76 -9.23
CA ASN A 154 -12.51 25.77 -8.35
C ASN A 154 -12.65 26.14 -6.86
N ASP A 155 -12.42 27.41 -6.50
CA ASP A 155 -12.63 27.93 -5.15
C ASP A 155 -14.10 27.78 -4.73
N ASN A 156 -15.05 28.04 -5.63
CA ASN A 156 -16.48 27.80 -5.37
C ASN A 156 -16.81 26.31 -5.19
N ALA A 157 -16.14 25.40 -5.91
CA ALA A 157 -16.33 23.97 -5.76
C ALA A 157 -15.78 23.47 -4.40
N ASN A 158 -14.62 23.98 -3.97
CA ASN A 158 -13.99 23.65 -2.69
C ASN A 158 -14.81 24.11 -1.47
N GLY A 159 -15.67 25.13 -1.62
CA GLY A 159 -16.55 25.61 -0.55
C GLY A 159 -17.89 24.87 -0.42
N ARG A 160 -18.05 23.71 -1.07
CA ARG A 160 -19.29 22.90 -1.04
C ARG A 160 -19.09 21.62 -0.24
N VAL A 161 -20.16 21.19 0.44
CA VAL A 161 -20.18 19.97 1.26
C VAL A 161 -19.77 18.73 0.43
N SER A 162 -18.62 18.17 0.76
CA SER A 162 -18.05 16.95 0.21
C SER A 162 -18.91 15.72 0.53
N LYS A 163 -18.84 14.70 -0.33
CA LYS A 163 -19.49 13.40 -0.13
C LYS A 163 -18.86 12.55 0.99
N SER A 164 -17.71 12.98 1.53
CA SER A 164 -17.01 12.32 2.63
C SER A 164 -16.24 13.32 3.48
N GLY A 165 -16.34 13.18 4.81
CA GLY A 165 -15.51 13.88 5.80
C GLY A 165 -15.82 15.36 6.06
N ASP A 166 -16.88 15.92 5.48
CA ASP A 166 -17.19 17.35 5.62
C ASP A 166 -17.97 17.71 6.90
N THR A 167 -17.93 18.98 7.29
CA THR A 167 -18.62 19.56 8.45
C THR A 167 -19.36 20.83 8.05
N MET A 168 -20.68 20.85 8.26
CA MET A 168 -21.47 22.07 8.08
C MET A 168 -21.40 22.97 9.32
N THR A 169 -21.23 24.27 9.11
CA THR A 169 -21.41 25.31 10.13
C THR A 169 -22.76 26.00 9.95
N GLY A 170 -23.66 25.89 10.94
CA GLY A 170 -25.02 26.44 10.88
C GLY A 170 -26.10 25.35 10.67
N ASP A 171 -27.37 25.77 10.68
CA ASP A 171 -28.52 24.85 10.71
C ASP A 171 -28.82 24.17 9.36
N LEU A 172 -29.07 22.86 9.38
CA LEU A 172 -29.56 22.10 8.23
C LEU A 172 -31.10 22.22 8.11
N SER A 173 -31.56 23.18 7.30
CA SER A 173 -32.99 23.33 6.98
C SER A 173 -33.41 22.50 5.77
N ILE A 174 -34.30 21.52 5.97
CA ILE A 174 -34.88 20.68 4.89
C ILE A 174 -36.36 21.02 4.74
N LYS A 175 -36.77 21.51 3.55
CA LYS A 175 -38.17 21.81 3.22
C LYS A 175 -38.56 21.17 1.89
N ASN A 176 -39.34 20.10 1.92
CA ASN A 176 -39.78 19.34 0.75
C ASN A 176 -41.28 18.97 0.84
N GLY A 177 -42.15 19.95 0.61
CA GLY A 177 -43.60 19.79 0.78
C GLY A 177 -44.00 19.53 2.23
N GLU A 178 -45.12 18.85 2.44
CA GLU A 178 -45.63 18.52 3.78
C GLU A 178 -44.79 17.46 4.53
N TYR A 179 -43.97 16.69 3.80
CA TYR A 179 -43.13 15.60 4.34
C TYR A 179 -41.65 15.83 4.02
N SER A 180 -40.97 16.59 4.88
CA SER A 180 -39.53 16.81 4.81
C SER A 180 -38.79 15.70 5.55
N LYS A 181 -37.68 15.18 5.01
CA LYS A 181 -37.01 13.99 5.59
C LYS A 181 -35.50 13.98 5.43
N LEU A 182 -34.83 13.50 6.47
CA LEU A 182 -33.42 13.12 6.48
C LEU A 182 -33.32 11.60 6.39
N LYS A 183 -32.50 11.10 5.46
CA LYS A 183 -32.20 9.67 5.30
C LYS A 183 -30.73 9.40 5.67
N LEU A 184 -30.51 8.43 6.53
CA LEU A 184 -29.18 7.96 6.94
C LEU A 184 -29.10 6.46 6.61
N TYR A 185 -28.06 6.05 5.87
CA TYR A 185 -27.89 4.67 5.45
C TYR A 185 -26.78 4.01 6.27
N ASN A 186 -27.01 2.80 6.78
CA ASN A 186 -25.96 2.00 7.41
C ASN A 186 -25.14 1.23 6.36
N ALA A 187 -24.07 0.55 6.79
CA ALA A 187 -23.21 -0.25 5.90
C ALA A 187 -23.98 -1.37 5.17
N SER A 188 -25.07 -1.87 5.76
CA SER A 188 -25.99 -2.85 5.16
C SER A 188 -27.07 -2.21 4.26
N ARG A 189 -26.90 -0.94 3.89
CA ARG A 189 -27.77 -0.14 3.00
C ARG A 189 -29.21 0.01 3.49
N LYS A 190 -29.50 -0.28 4.77
CA LYS A 190 -30.81 -0.04 5.38
C LYS A 190 -30.95 1.44 5.75
N GLU A 191 -32.15 1.97 5.57
CA GLU A 191 -32.45 3.39 5.73
C GLU A 191 -32.99 3.66 7.14
N PHE A 192 -32.30 4.51 7.91
CA PHE A 192 -32.87 5.18 9.08
C PHE A 192 -33.35 6.57 8.65
N ARG A 193 -34.64 6.85 8.83
CA ARG A 193 -35.29 8.08 8.38
C ARG A 193 -35.91 8.84 9.54
N PHE A 194 -35.57 10.13 9.63
CA PHE A 194 -36.39 11.11 10.33
C PHE A 194 -37.25 11.85 9.31
N GLU A 195 -38.57 11.86 9.47
CA GLU A 195 -39.50 12.59 8.60
C GLU A 195 -40.50 13.45 9.38
N SER A 196 -40.69 14.69 8.94
CA SER A 196 -41.77 15.57 9.40
C SER A 196 -43.11 15.08 8.87
N MET A 197 -44.18 15.45 9.56
CA MET A 197 -45.55 15.11 9.19
C MET A 197 -46.34 16.40 8.84
N PRO A 198 -47.38 16.32 7.99
CA PRO A 198 -48.27 17.44 7.69
C PRO A 198 -48.90 18.02 8.95
N ASP A 199 -49.29 19.30 8.92
CA ASP A 199 -49.90 19.90 10.10
C ASP A 199 -51.28 19.31 10.46
N SER A 200 -51.98 18.72 9.48
CA SER A 200 -53.20 17.93 9.71
C SER A 200 -52.97 16.63 10.51
N SER A 201 -51.72 16.20 10.69
CA SER A 201 -51.38 14.99 11.44
C SER A 201 -51.40 15.19 12.96
N GLN A 202 -51.78 14.13 13.68
CA GLN A 202 -51.75 14.05 15.16
C GLN A 202 -50.32 13.97 15.74
N VAL A 203 -49.33 13.73 14.87
CA VAL A 203 -47.90 13.62 15.18
C VAL A 203 -47.14 14.70 14.41
N PHE A 204 -46.05 15.24 14.97
CA PHE A 204 -45.22 16.24 14.26
C PHE A 204 -44.11 15.60 13.42
N GLY A 205 -43.74 14.36 13.74
CA GLY A 205 -42.72 13.63 13.01
C GLY A 205 -42.69 12.14 13.33
N LYS A 206 -41.80 11.43 12.65
CA LYS A 206 -41.55 10.00 12.86
C LYS A 206 -40.07 9.66 12.60
N ALA A 207 -39.51 8.77 13.41
CA ALA A 207 -38.26 8.07 13.14
C ALA A 207 -38.59 6.64 12.67
N SER A 208 -37.96 6.13 11.61
CA SER A 208 -38.22 4.78 11.10
C SER A 208 -36.98 4.09 10.53
N TYR A 209 -36.91 2.77 10.68
CA TYR A 209 -35.88 1.91 10.10
C TYR A 209 -36.50 1.04 9.01
N ARG A 210 -35.94 1.11 7.80
CA ARG A 210 -36.56 0.64 6.55
C ARG A 210 -35.59 -0.19 5.69
N SER A 211 -36.14 -0.91 4.73
CA SER A 211 -35.40 -1.50 3.61
C SER A 211 -34.69 -0.43 2.77
N GLU A 212 -33.73 -0.85 1.93
CA GLU A 212 -32.91 0.05 1.11
C GLU A 212 -33.74 0.91 0.13
N ASP A 213 -34.75 0.29 -0.49
CA ASP A 213 -35.75 0.93 -1.35
C ASP A 213 -36.73 1.83 -0.57
N GLY A 214 -36.69 1.80 0.77
CA GLY A 214 -37.58 2.52 1.66
C GLY A 214 -39.02 2.00 1.69
N VAL A 215 -39.32 0.85 1.08
CA VAL A 215 -40.68 0.28 0.93
C VAL A 215 -41.13 -0.42 2.21
N THR A 216 -40.34 -1.36 2.73
CA THR A 216 -40.62 -2.07 3.99
C THR A 216 -40.19 -1.22 5.18
N GLU A 217 -41.10 -0.93 6.10
CA GLU A 217 -40.82 -0.34 7.41
C GLU A 217 -40.71 -1.45 8.45
N TYR A 218 -39.51 -1.68 8.97
CA TYR A 218 -39.26 -2.72 9.98
C TYR A 218 -39.66 -2.23 11.38
N HIS A 219 -39.30 -0.98 11.70
CA HIS A 219 -39.58 -0.34 12.98
C HIS A 219 -39.88 1.14 12.77
N ALA A 220 -40.76 1.71 13.58
CA ALA A 220 -41.04 3.14 13.59
C ALA A 220 -41.45 3.65 14.97
N GLN A 221 -41.01 4.86 15.29
CA GLN A 221 -41.43 5.63 16.45
C GLN A 221 -42.10 6.92 15.98
N TYR A 222 -43.32 7.14 16.42
CA TYR A 222 -44.12 8.33 16.12
C TYR A 222 -43.96 9.37 17.25
N PHE A 223 -43.86 10.65 16.89
CA PHE A 223 -43.69 11.75 17.85
C PHE A 223 -45.00 12.58 17.94
N PRO A 224 -45.81 12.42 19.01
CA PRO A 224 -47.11 13.08 19.13
C PRO A 224 -46.97 14.59 19.32
N LYS A 225 -47.97 15.37 18.87
CA LYS A 225 -48.04 16.83 19.13
C LYS A 225 -48.39 17.14 20.60
N LYS A 226 -47.49 16.79 21.52
CA LYS A 226 -47.63 16.99 22.98
C LYS A 226 -46.27 17.32 23.61
N SER A 227 -46.28 18.19 24.61
CA SER A 227 -45.11 18.45 25.46
C SER A 227 -44.96 17.35 26.51
N GLY A 228 -43.74 16.90 26.77
CA GLY A 228 -43.43 15.90 27.81
C GLY A 228 -42.16 15.11 27.50
N THR A 229 -41.80 14.19 28.41
CA THR A 229 -40.68 13.27 28.23
C THR A 229 -41.09 12.10 27.35
N ILE A 230 -40.26 11.75 26.37
CA ILE A 230 -40.36 10.49 25.61
C ILE A 230 -39.59 9.43 26.40
N ALA A 231 -40.30 8.47 26.98
CA ALA A 231 -39.73 7.33 27.70
C ALA A 231 -39.90 6.06 26.86
N LEU A 232 -38.96 5.12 27.00
CA LEU A 232 -39.03 3.82 26.35
C LEU A 232 -40.05 2.91 27.07
N THR A 233 -40.57 1.89 26.39
CA THR A 233 -41.62 1.01 26.94
C THR A 233 -41.17 0.17 28.13
N ASN A 234 -39.86 0.04 28.38
CA ASN A 234 -39.27 -0.57 29.57
C ASN A 234 -39.11 0.39 30.76
N GLU A 235 -39.39 1.69 30.58
CA GLU A 235 -39.26 2.75 31.58
C GLU A 235 -40.62 3.24 32.11
N VAL A 236 -41.74 2.70 31.59
CA VAL A 236 -43.11 3.14 31.90
C VAL A 236 -43.99 1.96 32.30
N LEU A 237 -44.70 2.10 33.41
CA LEU A 237 -45.79 1.21 33.81
C LEU A 237 -46.96 1.36 32.80
N LEU A 238 -47.25 0.30 32.05
CA LEU A 238 -48.26 0.32 30.99
C LEU A 238 -49.68 0.49 31.57
N ASN A 239 -50.65 0.88 30.73
CA ASN A 239 -52.05 1.00 31.13
C ASN A 239 -52.85 -0.32 31.03
N SER A 240 -52.17 -1.44 30.73
CA SER A 240 -52.75 -2.78 30.60
C SER A 240 -51.67 -3.87 30.75
N GLY A 241 -52.09 -5.11 31.01
CA GLY A 241 -51.20 -6.27 31.15
C GLY A 241 -50.65 -6.51 32.57
N ILE A 242 -49.96 -7.63 32.76
CA ILE A 242 -49.25 -7.96 34.01
C ILE A 242 -47.98 -7.11 34.08
N GLN A 243 -47.71 -6.51 35.23
CA GLN A 243 -46.54 -5.67 35.46
C GLN A 243 -45.78 -6.13 36.70
N SER A 244 -44.46 -6.26 36.56
CA SER A 244 -43.54 -6.66 37.62
C SER A 244 -42.67 -5.46 37.99
N ILE A 245 -42.79 -4.98 39.23
CA ILE A 245 -41.91 -3.95 39.78
C ILE A 245 -40.73 -4.65 40.45
N HIS A 246 -39.52 -4.47 39.92
CA HIS A 246 -38.29 -4.98 40.54
C HIS A 246 -37.73 -3.92 41.50
N GLY A 247 -38.22 -3.92 42.74
CA GLY A 247 -37.85 -2.92 43.76
C GLY A 247 -38.90 -2.83 44.87
N VAL A 248 -38.92 -1.70 45.58
CA VAL A 248 -39.92 -1.40 46.62
C VAL A 248 -40.98 -0.46 46.05
N LEU A 249 -42.25 -0.80 46.23
CA LEU A 249 -43.38 0.09 45.96
C LEU A 249 -43.74 0.85 47.25
N ILE A 250 -43.63 2.18 47.23
CA ILE A 250 -43.93 3.06 48.37
C ILE A 250 -45.24 3.81 48.09
N ALA A 251 -46.21 3.70 49.01
CA ALA A 251 -47.47 4.41 48.97
C ALA A 251 -47.53 5.41 50.14
N GLU A 252 -47.01 6.61 49.93
CA GLU A 252 -46.94 7.66 50.95
C GLU A 252 -48.18 8.57 50.92
N ASN A 253 -48.64 8.99 52.09
CA ASN A 253 -49.59 10.09 52.26
C ASN A 253 -49.02 11.05 53.31
N VAL A 254 -48.62 12.25 52.87
CA VAL A 254 -48.00 13.27 53.73
C VAL A 254 -49.01 14.10 54.55
N GLY A 255 -50.31 13.80 54.43
CA GLY A 255 -51.38 14.42 55.22
C GLY A 255 -51.81 13.60 56.44
N SER A 256 -52.70 14.16 57.26
CA SER A 256 -53.22 13.53 58.50
C SER A 256 -54.21 12.37 58.26
N ALA A 257 -54.28 11.82 57.06
CA ALA A 257 -55.16 10.72 56.69
C ALA A 257 -54.36 9.42 56.56
N TRP A 258 -55.01 8.27 56.75
CA TRP A 258 -54.35 6.96 56.63
C TRP A 258 -53.73 6.79 55.24
N ALA A 259 -52.41 6.58 55.19
CA ALA A 259 -51.72 6.17 53.97
C ALA A 259 -52.26 4.80 53.55
N ASN A 260 -52.59 4.62 52.27
CA ASN A 260 -53.23 3.39 51.83
C ASN A 260 -52.90 3.01 50.39
N TYR A 261 -52.77 1.71 50.16
CA TYR A 261 -52.60 1.10 48.84
C TYR A 261 -53.87 0.33 48.48
N GLN A 262 -54.39 0.54 47.26
CA GLN A 262 -55.76 0.12 46.88
C GLN A 262 -55.75 -0.89 45.73
N TRP A 263 -56.57 -1.93 45.84
CA TRP A 263 -56.86 -2.90 44.79
C TRP A 263 -58.34 -2.83 44.40
N GLY A 264 -58.63 -2.44 43.16
CA GLY A 264 -59.99 -2.38 42.64
C GLY A 264 -60.62 -3.76 42.42
N ALA A 265 -61.90 -3.89 42.74
CA ALA A 265 -62.72 -5.08 42.52
C ALA A 265 -64.03 -4.69 41.82
N LYS A 266 -64.77 -5.68 41.29
CA LYS A 266 -65.98 -5.45 40.45
C LYS A 266 -67.05 -4.54 41.09
N GLN A 267 -67.14 -4.50 42.43
CA GLN A 267 -68.16 -3.73 43.18
C GLN A 267 -67.58 -2.99 44.40
N GLY A 268 -66.29 -2.68 44.40
CA GLY A 268 -65.63 -2.05 45.53
C GLY A 268 -64.12 -2.06 45.39
N LYS A 269 -63.42 -1.93 46.51
CA LYS A 269 -61.96 -2.03 46.57
C LYS A 269 -61.51 -2.58 47.91
N TRP A 270 -60.43 -3.35 47.87
CA TRP A 270 -59.64 -3.63 49.05
C TRP A 270 -58.60 -2.54 49.21
N ARG A 271 -58.26 -2.19 50.45
CA ARG A 271 -57.09 -1.36 50.74
C ARG A 271 -56.34 -1.87 51.96
N LEU A 272 -55.01 -1.84 51.88
CA LEU A 272 -54.14 -1.91 53.04
C LEU A 272 -53.92 -0.46 53.49
N GLU A 273 -54.25 -0.15 54.73
CA GLU A 273 -54.14 1.21 55.28
C GLU A 273 -53.27 1.21 56.54
N VAL A 274 -52.39 2.20 56.67
CA VAL A 274 -51.46 2.38 57.79
C VAL A 274 -51.85 3.65 58.56
N HIS A 275 -51.82 3.58 59.89
CA HIS A 275 -52.21 4.71 60.73
C HIS A 275 -51.24 5.89 60.51
N PRO A 276 -51.70 7.15 60.39
CA PRO A 276 -50.81 8.29 60.16
C PRO A 276 -49.72 8.40 61.24
N ASP A 277 -50.10 8.27 62.51
CA ASP A 277 -49.17 8.29 63.65
C ASP A 277 -48.45 6.95 63.95
N SER A 278 -48.27 6.08 62.95
CA SER A 278 -47.61 4.76 63.11
C SER A 278 -46.14 4.82 63.54
N HIS A 279 -45.54 6.01 63.70
CA HIS A 279 -44.25 6.15 64.36
C HIS A 279 -44.37 5.99 65.90
N THR A 280 -45.53 6.31 66.48
CA THR A 280 -45.80 6.24 67.93
C THR A 280 -46.19 4.84 68.39
N ALA A 281 -45.68 4.40 69.55
CA ALA A 281 -45.95 3.06 70.09
C ALA A 281 -47.45 2.77 70.29
N GLY A 282 -48.25 3.77 70.66
CA GLY A 282 -49.71 3.61 70.82
C GLY A 282 -50.51 3.49 69.52
N ASN A 283 -49.92 3.79 68.35
CA ASN A 283 -50.62 3.80 67.07
C ASN A 283 -49.91 3.03 65.94
N ARG A 284 -48.86 2.26 66.23
CA ARG A 284 -48.21 1.33 65.28
C ARG A 284 -49.16 0.21 64.88
N ARG A 285 -49.97 0.44 63.85
CA ARG A 285 -50.94 -0.52 63.31
C ARG A 285 -51.26 -0.24 61.85
N PHE A 286 -51.70 -1.30 61.18
CA PHE A 286 -52.34 -1.25 59.87
C PHE A 286 -53.67 -2.00 59.93
N ASN A 287 -54.57 -1.71 58.99
CA ASN A 287 -55.80 -2.48 58.77
C ASN A 287 -55.82 -3.00 57.33
N MET A 288 -56.53 -4.11 57.10
CA MET A 288 -56.97 -4.48 55.76
C MET A 288 -58.48 -4.22 55.67
N VAL A 289 -58.90 -3.41 54.70
CA VAL A 289 -60.27 -2.87 54.65
C VAL A 289 -60.93 -3.17 53.31
N TRP A 290 -62.13 -3.74 53.37
CA TRP A 290 -63.04 -3.84 52.24
C TRP A 290 -63.93 -2.58 52.20
N SER A 291 -63.95 -1.88 51.08
CA SER A 291 -64.83 -0.74 50.84
C SER A 291 -65.72 -1.02 49.61
N PRO A 292 -67.02 -1.30 49.78
CA PRO A 292 -67.93 -1.46 48.64
C PRO A 292 -68.16 -0.11 47.93
N ASN A 293 -68.61 -0.14 46.68
CA ASN A 293 -68.96 1.08 45.91
C ASN A 293 -70.14 1.86 46.52
N SER A 294 -70.94 1.22 47.37
CA SER A 294 -72.02 1.83 48.17
C SER A 294 -72.16 1.05 49.47
N GLY A 295 -72.38 1.75 50.60
CA GLY A 295 -72.41 1.18 51.94
C GLY A 295 -71.13 1.42 52.75
N ASN A 296 -71.09 0.86 53.96
CA ASN A 296 -70.00 1.07 54.92
C ASN A 296 -68.81 0.13 54.67
N PRO A 297 -67.57 0.55 54.99
CA PRO A 297 -66.40 -0.31 54.94
C PRO A 297 -66.37 -1.35 56.07
N THR A 298 -65.78 -2.52 55.78
CA THR A 298 -65.54 -3.61 56.74
C THR A 298 -64.05 -3.75 57.00
N TYR A 299 -63.66 -3.83 58.27
CA TYR A 299 -62.26 -3.82 58.71
C TYR A 299 -61.82 -5.18 59.23
N LEU A 300 -60.67 -5.67 58.75
CA LEU A 300 -59.80 -6.58 59.50
C LEU A 300 -58.76 -5.71 60.21
N SER A 301 -59.03 -5.39 61.47
CA SER A 301 -58.20 -4.50 62.30
C SER A 301 -57.20 -5.29 63.12
N PHE A 302 -55.96 -4.81 63.18
CA PHE A 302 -54.93 -5.33 64.07
C PHE A 302 -54.77 -4.42 65.31
N PRO A 303 -54.43 -4.98 66.50
CA PRO A 303 -53.99 -4.18 67.64
C PRO A 303 -52.77 -3.31 67.31
N HIS A 304 -52.48 -2.30 68.14
CA HIS A 304 -51.19 -1.60 68.05
C HIS A 304 -50.05 -2.53 68.49
N ILE A 305 -48.83 -2.29 68.01
CA ILE A 305 -47.64 -3.05 68.41
C ILE A 305 -46.70 -2.14 69.20
N GLY A 306 -46.42 -2.50 70.45
CA GLY A 306 -45.47 -1.76 71.31
C GLY A 306 -44.00 -1.80 70.86
N ASP A 307 -43.11 -1.09 71.57
CA ASP A 307 -41.68 -0.98 71.23
C ASP A 307 -40.92 -2.32 71.21
N ASN A 308 -41.39 -3.33 71.95
CA ASN A 308 -40.75 -4.65 72.04
C ASN A 308 -41.22 -5.64 70.94
N GLY A 309 -42.16 -5.23 70.08
CA GLY A 309 -42.82 -6.13 69.13
C GLY A 309 -43.84 -7.08 69.76
N GLU A 310 -44.78 -7.56 68.97
CA GLU A 310 -45.85 -8.47 69.40
C GLU A 310 -46.10 -9.53 68.32
N THR A 311 -46.32 -10.78 68.72
CA THR A 311 -46.70 -11.87 67.80
C THR A 311 -48.21 -12.07 67.83
N VAL A 312 -48.89 -11.67 66.77
CA VAL A 312 -50.34 -11.84 66.62
C VAL A 312 -50.65 -13.25 66.08
N ALA A 313 -51.12 -14.15 66.95
CA ALA A 313 -51.54 -15.49 66.55
C ALA A 313 -53.03 -15.51 66.15
N TYR A 314 -53.36 -16.12 65.01
CA TYR A 314 -54.75 -16.39 64.63
C TYR A 314 -55.33 -17.54 65.47
N GLN A 315 -56.64 -17.48 65.73
CA GLN A 315 -57.30 -18.20 66.83
C GLN A 315 -57.08 -19.72 66.85
N SER A 316 -56.93 -20.37 65.68
CA SER A 316 -56.70 -21.81 65.59
C SER A 316 -55.26 -22.26 65.91
N TRP A 317 -54.26 -21.37 65.89
CA TRP A 317 -52.87 -21.72 66.25
C TRP A 317 -52.70 -21.95 67.76
N ILE A 318 -53.41 -21.19 68.59
CA ILE A 318 -53.33 -21.30 70.06
C ILE A 318 -53.91 -22.65 70.56
N GLY A 319 -54.90 -23.20 69.84
CA GLY A 319 -55.61 -24.42 70.24
C GLY A 319 -54.80 -25.72 70.22
N GLN A 320 -53.60 -25.73 69.62
CA GLN A 320 -52.76 -26.94 69.48
C GLN A 320 -51.45 -26.91 70.29
N ASN A 321 -51.07 -25.77 70.88
CA ASN A 321 -49.72 -25.56 71.41
C ASN A 321 -49.64 -25.34 72.93
N TYR A 322 -50.76 -25.41 73.66
CA TYR A 322 -50.82 -25.14 75.11
C TYR A 322 -51.76 -26.07 75.86
N VAL A 323 -51.35 -26.48 77.06
CA VAL A 323 -52.13 -27.32 77.99
C VAL A 323 -52.97 -26.45 78.93
N LYS A 324 -54.25 -26.77 79.11
CA LYS A 324 -55.20 -26.00 79.93
C LYS A 324 -55.03 -26.30 81.42
N LYS A 325 -55.42 -25.33 82.25
CA LYS A 325 -55.33 -25.38 83.73
C LYS A 325 -56.23 -26.43 84.40
N SER A 326 -57.07 -27.17 83.67
CA SER A 326 -57.94 -28.23 84.20
C SER A 326 -58.29 -29.25 83.13
N GLY A 327 -58.13 -30.54 83.44
CA GLY A 327 -58.69 -31.66 82.67
C GLY A 327 -57.86 -32.20 81.49
N ASP A 328 -56.72 -31.58 81.14
CA ASP A 328 -55.87 -32.08 80.06
C ASP A 328 -54.90 -33.19 80.51
N THR A 329 -54.50 -34.01 79.54
CA THR A 329 -53.41 -35.00 79.63
C THR A 329 -52.27 -34.62 78.69
N MET A 330 -51.02 -34.89 79.10
CA MET A 330 -49.83 -34.69 78.25
C MET A 330 -49.42 -36.00 77.56
N THR A 331 -49.03 -35.92 76.29
CA THR A 331 -48.37 -37.01 75.55
C THR A 331 -46.96 -36.56 75.13
N GLY A 332 -45.93 -37.29 75.57
CA GLY A 332 -44.52 -36.96 75.36
C GLY A 332 -43.74 -36.68 76.66
N ASN A 333 -42.44 -36.39 76.53
CA ASN A 333 -41.55 -36.17 77.67
C ASN A 333 -41.73 -34.77 78.28
N LEU A 334 -42.06 -34.70 79.58
CA LEU A 334 -42.01 -33.45 80.35
C LEU A 334 -40.56 -33.09 80.69
N THR A 335 -40.09 -31.94 80.20
CA THR A 335 -38.75 -31.41 80.48
C THR A 335 -38.84 -30.17 81.37
N ILE A 336 -38.12 -30.15 82.51
CA ILE A 336 -38.20 -29.09 83.52
C ILE A 336 -36.89 -28.29 83.55
N ASN A 337 -36.86 -27.14 82.88
CA ASN A 337 -35.65 -26.36 82.57
C ASN A 337 -35.58 -24.99 83.28
N ASN A 338 -36.10 -24.85 84.50
CA ASN A 338 -36.14 -23.57 85.22
C ASN A 338 -35.51 -23.69 86.61
N GLY A 339 -35.19 -22.58 87.27
CA GLY A 339 -34.40 -22.50 88.53
C GLY A 339 -34.94 -23.26 89.75
N GLU A 340 -36.10 -23.91 89.61
CA GLU A 340 -36.69 -24.89 90.52
C GLU A 340 -36.87 -26.22 89.75
N PRO A 341 -35.82 -27.05 89.59
CA PRO A 341 -35.83 -28.19 88.66
C PRO A 341 -36.49 -29.44 89.28
N ARG A 342 -37.70 -29.26 89.81
CA ARG A 342 -38.42 -30.27 90.59
C ARG A 342 -39.93 -30.28 90.38
N LEU A 343 -40.51 -31.48 90.38
CA LEU A 343 -41.94 -31.70 90.39
C LEU A 343 -42.42 -31.77 91.85
N HIS A 344 -43.38 -30.91 92.21
CA HIS A 344 -44.00 -30.89 93.54
C HIS A 344 -45.33 -31.65 93.58
N GLY A 345 -45.44 -32.61 94.50
CA GLY A 345 -46.73 -33.15 94.92
C GLY A 345 -47.33 -32.32 96.04
N LYS A 346 -48.51 -31.73 95.81
CA LYS A 346 -49.26 -30.97 96.82
C LYS A 346 -50.40 -31.78 97.43
N ARG A 347 -50.62 -31.62 98.74
CA ARG A 347 -51.80 -32.14 99.47
C ARG A 347 -52.34 -31.02 100.37
N GLY A 348 -53.61 -30.66 100.20
CA GLY A 348 -54.21 -29.54 100.95
C GLY A 348 -53.51 -28.19 100.68
N GLY A 349 -53.11 -27.92 99.44
CA GLY A 349 -52.40 -26.68 99.04
C GLY A 349 -50.90 -26.64 99.34
N ASN A 350 -50.46 -27.38 100.36
CA ASN A 350 -49.06 -27.45 100.81
C ASN A 350 -48.23 -28.48 100.05
N ASN A 351 -46.94 -28.20 99.84
CA ASN A 351 -45.98 -29.15 99.27
C ASN A 351 -45.78 -30.32 100.23
N SER A 352 -46.08 -31.55 99.80
CA SER A 352 -45.97 -32.77 100.61
C SER A 352 -44.72 -33.59 100.26
N TRP A 353 -44.36 -33.62 98.98
CA TRP A 353 -43.15 -34.26 98.46
C TRP A 353 -42.64 -33.54 97.21
N TYR A 354 -41.40 -33.80 96.82
CA TYR A 354 -40.91 -33.48 95.48
C TYR A 354 -39.97 -34.55 94.93
N VAL A 355 -39.85 -34.57 93.61
CA VAL A 355 -38.81 -35.28 92.86
C VAL A 355 -38.11 -34.31 91.95
N GLY A 356 -36.78 -34.25 91.99
CA GLY A 356 -35.97 -33.34 91.18
C GLY A 356 -34.80 -32.77 91.96
N LEU A 357 -34.20 -31.71 91.41
CA LEU A 357 -33.09 -31.03 92.05
C LEU A 357 -33.62 -30.17 93.22
N PRO A 358 -32.99 -30.17 94.41
CA PRO A 358 -33.48 -29.45 95.59
C PRO A 358 -33.47 -27.92 95.41
N ASN A 359 -32.66 -27.42 94.47
CA ASN A 359 -32.56 -26.04 94.00
C ASN A 359 -31.91 -26.03 92.61
N GLY A 360 -31.96 -24.90 91.90
CA GLY A 360 -31.39 -24.73 90.55
C GLY A 360 -29.86 -24.79 90.42
N THR A 361 -29.12 -25.00 91.52
CA THR A 361 -27.65 -25.07 91.56
C THR A 361 -27.11 -26.42 92.04
N SER A 362 -27.99 -27.39 92.32
CA SER A 362 -27.62 -28.70 92.87
C SER A 362 -27.72 -29.76 91.79
N ASP A 363 -26.58 -30.33 91.37
CA ASP A 363 -26.55 -31.50 90.47
C ASP A 363 -27.08 -32.78 91.13
N SER A 364 -27.33 -32.77 92.45
CA SER A 364 -27.84 -33.91 93.19
C SER A 364 -29.35 -34.07 93.02
N LEU A 365 -29.80 -35.24 92.57
CA LEU A 365 -31.22 -35.58 92.38
C LEU A 365 -31.85 -36.10 93.67
N TYR A 366 -32.96 -35.50 94.10
CA TYR A 366 -33.66 -35.86 95.34
C TYR A 366 -35.05 -36.44 95.06
N LEU A 367 -35.39 -37.49 95.79
CA LEU A 367 -36.77 -37.84 96.17
C LEU A 367 -36.92 -37.49 97.65
N HIS A 368 -37.80 -36.54 97.99
CA HIS A 368 -37.94 -36.04 99.36
C HIS A 368 -39.41 -35.91 99.78
N SER A 369 -39.72 -36.43 100.97
CA SER A 369 -41.01 -36.27 101.67
C SER A 369 -40.86 -35.27 102.80
N TYR A 370 -41.50 -34.11 102.68
CA TYR A 370 -41.47 -33.05 103.70
C TYR A 370 -42.12 -33.51 105.00
N ALA A 371 -43.28 -34.17 104.92
CA ALA A 371 -44.06 -34.58 106.10
C ALA A 371 -43.35 -35.60 107.00
N SER A 372 -42.47 -36.44 106.42
CA SER A 372 -41.70 -37.43 107.17
C SER A 372 -40.25 -37.00 107.41
N ASN A 373 -39.79 -35.90 106.80
CA ASN A 373 -38.38 -35.54 106.64
C ASN A 373 -37.52 -36.75 106.23
N THR A 374 -37.93 -37.44 105.16
CA THR A 374 -37.22 -38.61 104.61
C THR A 374 -36.84 -38.30 103.17
N SER A 375 -35.59 -38.58 102.79
CA SER A 375 -35.11 -38.46 101.42
C SER A 375 -34.13 -39.53 101.02
N LEU A 376 -34.13 -39.80 99.71
CA LEU A 376 -33.10 -40.51 98.96
C LEU A 376 -32.51 -39.49 97.98
N SER A 377 -31.20 -39.28 98.03
CA SER A 377 -30.45 -38.42 97.12
C SER A 377 -29.42 -39.22 96.33
N LEU A 378 -29.32 -38.89 95.04
CA LEU A 378 -28.19 -39.27 94.18
C LEU A 378 -27.29 -38.02 94.12
N GLU A 379 -26.18 -38.07 94.82
CA GLU A 379 -25.15 -37.01 94.85
C GLU A 379 -24.04 -37.38 93.84
N SER A 380 -23.14 -36.44 93.53
CA SER A 380 -22.14 -36.59 92.45
C SER A 380 -21.19 -37.78 92.61
N ASP A 381 -20.97 -38.23 93.85
CA ASP A 381 -20.01 -39.25 94.26
C ASP A 381 -20.64 -40.44 94.99
N LYS A 382 -21.92 -40.34 95.41
CA LYS A 382 -22.56 -41.32 96.30
C LYS A 382 -24.09 -41.29 96.23
N ILE A 383 -24.69 -42.39 96.69
CA ILE A 383 -26.12 -42.46 97.00
C ILE A 383 -26.28 -42.29 98.51
N ASN A 384 -27.17 -41.39 98.93
CA ASN A 384 -27.34 -41.00 100.32
C ASN A 384 -28.81 -41.08 100.74
N THR A 385 -29.07 -41.43 102.01
CA THR A 385 -30.43 -41.54 102.56
C THR A 385 -30.46 -40.99 103.98
N THR A 386 -31.45 -40.12 104.27
CA THR A 386 -31.60 -39.51 105.60
C THR A 386 -32.18 -40.46 106.65
N LYS A 387 -32.60 -41.65 106.23
CA LYS A 387 -33.01 -42.77 107.11
C LYS A 387 -32.52 -44.09 106.50
N PRO A 388 -32.25 -45.14 107.30
CA PRO A 388 -31.69 -46.38 106.79
C PRO A 388 -32.55 -47.02 105.69
N VAL A 389 -31.90 -47.48 104.61
CA VAL A 389 -32.54 -48.32 103.59
C VAL A 389 -32.57 -49.75 104.11
N PHE A 390 -33.74 -50.19 104.56
CA PHE A 390 -33.94 -51.57 104.98
C PHE A 390 -34.25 -52.45 103.75
N SER A 391 -33.37 -53.40 103.43
CA SER A 391 -33.78 -54.57 102.64
C SER A 391 -34.60 -55.51 103.51
N ALA A 392 -35.62 -56.14 102.95
CA ALA A 392 -36.35 -57.20 103.65
C ALA A 392 -35.45 -58.45 103.78
N GLY A 393 -34.78 -58.57 104.92
CA GLY A 393 -33.82 -59.63 105.23
C GLY A 393 -32.36 -59.17 105.21
N ASN A 394 -31.62 -59.52 106.27
CA ASN A 394 -30.21 -59.18 106.47
C ASN A 394 -29.28 -59.78 105.40
N ARG A 395 -28.56 -58.94 104.61
CA ARG A 395 -27.08 -58.91 104.43
C ARG A 395 -26.65 -57.55 103.84
N THR A 396 -25.48 -57.02 104.25
CA THR A 396 -24.99 -55.66 103.95
C THR A 396 -23.86 -55.61 102.91
N ALA A 397 -23.74 -54.50 102.17
CA ALA A 397 -22.50 -54.10 101.50
C ALA A 397 -21.67 -53.17 102.41
N VAL A 398 -20.34 -53.27 102.35
CA VAL A 398 -19.41 -52.42 103.14
C VAL A 398 -18.70 -51.41 102.22
N SER A 399 -18.44 -50.22 102.77
CA SER A 399 -17.83 -49.05 102.14
C SER A 399 -16.59 -49.33 101.26
N LEU A 400 -16.56 -48.73 100.07
CA LEU A 400 -15.40 -48.67 99.17
C LEU A 400 -14.51 -47.46 99.53
N ASN A 401 -13.67 -47.61 100.55
CA ASN A 401 -12.64 -46.61 100.88
C ASN A 401 -11.26 -47.26 100.73
N GLY A 402 -10.60 -47.04 99.58
CA GLY A 402 -9.29 -47.63 99.25
C GLY A 402 -9.17 -48.21 97.83
N HIS A 403 -9.20 -47.35 96.79
CA HIS A 403 -8.88 -47.74 95.41
C HIS A 403 -7.43 -48.23 95.26
N ASN A 404 -7.16 -49.10 94.28
CA ASN A 404 -5.81 -49.65 94.05
C ASN A 404 -5.09 -48.94 92.88
N ILE A 405 -4.44 -47.82 93.21
CA ILE A 405 -3.70 -46.98 92.25
C ILE A 405 -2.21 -47.33 92.33
N GLN A 406 -1.60 -47.63 91.20
CA GLN A 406 -0.22 -48.12 91.11
C GLN A 406 0.63 -47.24 90.19
N PHE A 407 1.79 -46.82 90.66
CA PHE A 407 2.80 -46.10 89.88
C PHE A 407 4.05 -46.98 89.79
N ARG A 408 4.64 -47.12 88.60
CA ARG A 408 5.86 -47.93 88.40
C ARG A 408 6.87 -47.20 87.53
N TRP A 409 8.16 -47.35 87.82
CA TRP A 409 9.21 -46.96 86.88
C TRP A 409 9.50 -48.15 85.95
N ASN A 410 9.35 -47.96 84.64
CA ASN A 410 9.69 -48.98 83.64
C ASN A 410 11.22 -49.10 83.46
N SER A 411 11.67 -50.17 82.78
CA SER A 411 13.09 -50.53 82.64
C SER A 411 13.97 -49.46 81.98
N ASN A 412 13.36 -48.45 81.37
CA ASN A 412 14.04 -47.37 80.66
C ASN A 412 14.09 -46.08 81.50
N GLY A 413 13.70 -46.13 82.77
CA GLY A 413 13.75 -45.01 83.70
C GLY A 413 12.58 -44.03 83.64
N ASN A 414 11.47 -44.39 82.98
CA ASN A 414 10.27 -43.55 82.86
C ASN A 414 9.13 -44.06 83.75
N LEU A 415 8.28 -43.16 84.26
CA LEU A 415 7.18 -43.49 85.17
C LEU A 415 5.88 -43.80 84.38
N ASP A 416 5.34 -45.00 84.56
CA ASP A 416 4.00 -45.40 84.10
C ASP A 416 2.98 -45.31 85.26
N LEU A 417 1.75 -44.89 84.95
CA LEU A 417 0.59 -44.89 85.85
C LEU A 417 -0.39 -46.01 85.46
N LYS A 418 -0.91 -46.70 86.48
CA LYS A 418 -1.93 -47.75 86.39
C LYS A 418 -3.03 -47.52 87.43
N VAL A 419 -4.28 -47.48 86.99
CA VAL A 419 -5.46 -47.51 87.88
C VAL A 419 -6.11 -48.87 87.68
N ASP A 420 -6.15 -49.67 88.75
CA ASP A 420 -6.44 -51.11 88.73
C ASP A 420 -5.63 -51.88 87.67
N ASN A 421 -6.10 -52.00 86.41
CA ASN A 421 -5.52 -52.86 85.38
C ASN A 421 -5.30 -52.22 83.99
N THR A 422 -5.10 -50.91 83.87
CA THR A 422 -4.86 -50.23 82.57
C THR A 422 -3.67 -49.25 82.61
N GLU A 423 -2.84 -49.23 81.56
CA GLU A 423 -1.59 -48.44 81.44
C GLU A 423 -1.54 -47.64 80.11
N LEU A 424 -0.87 -46.48 80.09
CA LEU A 424 -0.85 -45.53 78.96
C LEU A 424 0.57 -45.03 78.62
N GLY A 425 1.12 -45.40 77.46
CA GLY A 425 2.45 -44.93 77.01
C GLY A 425 2.67 -44.98 75.50
N ASN A 426 3.41 -43.97 75.00
CA ASN A 426 3.91 -43.77 73.61
C ASN A 426 2.87 -43.45 72.51
N ILE A 427 2.76 -42.15 72.23
CA ILE A 427 1.79 -41.51 71.35
C ILE A 427 2.38 -41.25 69.96
N HIS A 428 1.82 -41.86 68.90
CA HIS A 428 1.53 -41.15 67.63
C HIS A 428 0.68 -41.99 66.66
N TYR A 429 -0.61 -41.63 66.52
CA TYR A 429 -1.48 -42.06 65.42
C TYR A 429 -2.08 -40.81 64.76
N SER A 430 -1.62 -40.42 63.55
CA SER A 430 -2.39 -39.53 62.67
C SER A 430 -1.99 -39.66 61.20
N ASN A 431 -2.97 -39.47 60.31
CA ASN A 431 -2.93 -39.90 58.90
C ASN A 431 -2.43 -38.82 57.93
N LYS A 432 -1.23 -38.26 58.16
CA LYS A 432 -0.50 -37.48 57.14
C LYS A 432 1.01 -37.78 57.16
N THR A 433 1.47 -38.61 56.23
CA THR A 433 2.89 -38.97 56.05
C THR A 433 3.66 -37.90 55.27
N TYR A 434 3.81 -36.71 55.85
CA TYR A 434 5.01 -35.91 55.56
C TYR A 434 6.08 -36.28 56.58
N VAL A 435 6.93 -37.23 56.20
CA VAL A 435 8.12 -37.60 56.98
C VAL A 435 9.14 -36.46 56.83
N HIS A 436 9.22 -35.59 57.84
CA HIS A 436 10.27 -34.59 57.94
C HIS A 436 11.36 -35.14 58.86
N THR A 437 12.50 -35.55 58.28
CA THR A 437 13.69 -35.99 59.02
C THR A 437 14.83 -35.00 58.79
N LYS A 438 15.61 -34.74 59.85
CA LYS A 438 16.90 -34.04 59.79
C LYS A 438 18.00 -35.06 60.07
N THR A 439 19.09 -34.98 59.32
CA THR A 439 20.25 -35.90 59.39
C THR A 439 21.48 -35.14 58.88
N THR A 440 22.68 -35.53 59.34
CA THR A 440 23.91 -34.73 59.22
C THR A 440 24.91 -35.21 58.17
N GLU A 441 24.76 -36.43 57.64
CA GLU A 441 25.71 -36.98 56.62
C GLU A 441 24.99 -37.52 55.38
N TYR A 442 24.04 -38.46 55.54
CA TYR A 442 23.22 -38.99 54.45
C TYR A 442 21.74 -38.72 54.71
N GLY A 443 21.07 -38.13 53.72
CA GLY A 443 19.64 -37.78 53.77
C GLY A 443 18.83 -38.50 52.71
N GLY A 444 17.70 -39.08 53.10
CA GLY A 444 16.87 -39.83 52.16
C GLY A 444 15.56 -40.36 52.72
N ILE A 445 14.72 -40.81 51.80
CA ILE A 445 13.46 -41.51 52.11
C ILE A 445 13.64 -42.99 51.78
N SER A 446 13.41 -43.86 52.77
CA SER A 446 13.43 -45.32 52.62
C SER A 446 12.01 -45.86 52.57
N ILE A 447 11.70 -46.68 51.57
CA ILE A 447 10.47 -47.44 51.46
C ILE A 447 10.84 -48.91 51.36
N GLU A 448 10.59 -49.66 52.44
CA GLU A 448 10.90 -51.08 52.52
C GLU A 448 9.76 -51.93 51.96
N ARG A 449 10.11 -53.02 51.27
CA ARG A 449 9.17 -54.02 50.75
C ARG A 449 9.60 -55.41 51.22
N PRO A 450 9.37 -55.75 52.52
CA PRO A 450 9.92 -56.97 53.12
C PRO A 450 9.51 -58.25 52.36
N SER A 451 8.28 -58.30 51.83
CA SER A 451 7.76 -59.42 51.03
C SER A 451 8.42 -59.62 49.66
N LYS A 452 9.30 -58.70 49.23
CA LYS A 452 10.14 -58.81 48.02
C LYS A 452 11.65 -58.73 48.32
N ASN A 453 12.02 -58.72 49.60
CA ASN A 453 13.41 -58.65 50.09
C ASN A 453 14.21 -57.47 49.49
N ASP A 454 13.55 -56.35 49.23
CA ASP A 454 14.21 -55.12 48.77
C ASP A 454 13.61 -53.86 49.39
N ARG A 455 14.40 -52.78 49.37
CA ARG A 455 13.98 -51.43 49.71
C ARG A 455 14.33 -50.46 48.60
N MET A 456 13.47 -49.48 48.38
CA MET A 456 13.73 -48.34 47.51
C MET A 456 14.18 -47.17 48.36
N LEU A 457 15.25 -46.54 47.91
CA LEU A 457 15.94 -45.46 48.60
C LEU A 457 16.11 -44.29 47.63
N VAL A 458 15.80 -43.09 48.09
CA VAL A 458 16.22 -41.85 47.45
C VAL A 458 17.29 -41.25 48.34
N GLU A 459 18.57 -41.38 47.97
CA GLU A 459 19.71 -40.95 48.81
C GLU A 459 20.39 -39.72 48.17
N SER A 460 20.58 -38.65 48.94
CA SER A 460 21.53 -37.58 48.59
C SER A 460 22.95 -38.02 48.97
N ASN A 461 23.92 -37.78 48.09
CA ASN A 461 25.32 -38.16 48.30
C ASN A 461 26.24 -37.18 47.56
N GLY A 462 26.75 -36.18 48.28
CA GLY A 462 27.50 -35.06 47.71
C GLY A 462 26.64 -34.20 46.77
N ASN A 463 27.22 -33.70 45.68
CA ASN A 463 26.52 -32.92 44.64
C ASN A 463 25.70 -33.80 43.67
N LYS A 464 25.29 -34.99 44.11
CA LYS A 464 24.46 -35.94 43.36
C LYS A 464 23.29 -36.39 44.24
N PHE A 465 22.21 -36.81 43.58
CA PHE A 465 21.22 -37.69 44.19
C PHE A 465 21.14 -38.99 43.37
N SER A 466 20.83 -40.08 44.07
CA SER A 466 20.75 -41.42 43.50
C SER A 466 19.43 -42.09 43.87
N PHE A 467 18.78 -42.69 42.86
CA PHE A 467 17.69 -43.63 43.07
C PHE A 467 18.26 -45.03 43.15
N ILE A 468 18.05 -45.69 44.28
CA ILE A 468 18.70 -46.97 44.59
C ILE A 468 17.63 -47.99 44.98
N ARG A 469 17.69 -49.16 44.35
CA ARG A 469 16.95 -50.35 44.79
C ARG A 469 17.95 -51.32 45.41
N ARG A 470 17.85 -51.57 46.70
CA ARG A 470 18.83 -52.33 47.52
C ARG A 470 18.17 -53.57 48.12
N ASN A 471 18.88 -54.70 48.18
CA ASN A 471 18.42 -55.91 48.84
C ASN A 471 18.35 -55.67 50.36
N LEU A 472 17.29 -56.17 51.02
CA LEU A 472 17.09 -55.97 52.46
C LEU A 472 17.98 -56.88 53.31
N GLN A 473 18.24 -58.13 52.88
CA GLN A 473 19.04 -59.10 53.63
C GLN A 473 20.55 -58.98 53.38
N THR A 474 20.97 -58.70 52.13
CA THR A 474 22.41 -58.68 51.78
C THR A 474 23.01 -57.27 51.72
N GLY A 475 22.18 -56.22 51.71
CA GLY A 475 22.62 -54.83 51.55
C GLY A 475 23.14 -54.47 50.16
N SER A 476 23.24 -55.42 49.22
CA SER A 476 23.71 -55.18 47.85
C SER A 476 22.70 -54.38 47.02
N ASN A 477 23.20 -53.45 46.20
CA ASN A 477 22.34 -52.72 45.25
C ASN A 477 21.96 -53.63 44.07
N HIS A 478 20.67 -53.68 43.73
CA HIS A 478 20.18 -54.30 42.50
C HIS A 478 20.40 -53.38 41.30
N TYR A 479 20.01 -52.10 41.45
CA TYR A 479 20.20 -51.04 40.46
C TYR A 479 20.45 -49.72 41.18
N VAL A 480 21.37 -48.92 40.63
CA VAL A 480 21.67 -47.55 41.06
C VAL A 480 21.56 -46.67 39.81
N ILE A 481 20.71 -45.64 39.88
CA ILE A 481 20.68 -44.57 38.89
C ILE A 481 21.14 -43.30 39.60
N SER A 482 22.33 -42.85 39.25
CA SER A 482 22.97 -41.64 39.79
C SER A 482 23.08 -40.58 38.72
N THR A 483 22.93 -39.32 39.13
CA THR A 483 23.27 -38.16 38.30
C THR A 483 24.81 -38.04 38.13
N GLN A 484 25.27 -37.50 37.00
CA GLN A 484 26.69 -37.13 36.86
C GLN A 484 27.03 -35.98 37.83
N GLU A 485 28.29 -35.93 38.25
CA GLU A 485 28.79 -34.84 39.08
C GLU A 485 28.89 -33.56 38.23
N LYS A 486 28.10 -32.55 38.56
CA LYS A 486 28.23 -31.22 37.96
C LYS A 486 28.40 -30.17 39.06
N SER A 487 29.42 -29.34 38.93
CA SER A 487 29.62 -28.10 39.69
C SER A 487 29.09 -26.87 38.95
N GLY A 488 28.15 -27.05 38.01
CA GLY A 488 27.60 -25.99 37.15
C GLY A 488 26.38 -26.44 36.33
N THR A 489 25.77 -25.49 35.63
CA THR A 489 24.47 -25.62 34.96
C THR A 489 24.45 -26.66 33.82
N ILE A 490 23.27 -27.21 33.54
CA ILE A 490 23.00 -28.12 32.42
C ILE A 490 22.81 -27.30 31.14
N ALA A 491 23.39 -27.75 30.03
CA ALA A 491 23.33 -27.05 28.73
C ALA A 491 22.13 -27.52 27.87
N PHE A 492 21.78 -26.71 26.87
CA PHE A 492 20.55 -26.81 26.07
C PHE A 492 20.83 -27.16 24.59
N VAL A 493 19.78 -27.12 23.76
CA VAL A 493 19.73 -27.58 22.35
C VAL A 493 20.76 -26.91 21.40
N GLU A 494 21.44 -25.86 21.85
CA GLU A 494 22.43 -25.10 21.09
C GLU A 494 23.83 -25.74 20.95
N ASP A 495 24.09 -26.87 21.63
CA ASP A 495 25.40 -27.56 21.66
C ASP A 495 25.75 -28.42 20.41
N PHE A 496 24.95 -28.41 19.32
CA PHE A 496 25.14 -29.31 18.17
C PHE A 496 25.42 -28.63 16.82
N THR A 497 26.63 -28.84 16.30
CA THR A 497 27.05 -28.69 14.89
C THR A 497 28.13 -29.79 14.61
N ASN A 498 28.54 -30.22 13.41
CA ASN A 498 28.26 -29.96 11.98
C ASN A 498 28.88 -31.18 11.20
N PRO A 499 28.91 -31.28 9.86
CA PRO A 499 27.93 -30.95 8.80
C PRO A 499 27.67 -32.16 7.83
N THR A 500 26.63 -32.16 6.99
CA THR A 500 26.65 -32.84 5.65
C THR A 500 25.54 -32.33 4.72
N PHE A 501 25.70 -32.57 3.41
CA PHE A 501 25.05 -31.83 2.32
C PHE A 501 23.95 -32.64 1.61
N THR A 502 22.71 -32.15 1.63
CA THR A 502 21.63 -32.57 0.72
C THR A 502 20.82 -31.35 0.29
N LEU A 503 20.62 -31.17 -1.02
CA LEU A 503 19.74 -30.14 -1.56
C LEU A 503 18.28 -30.63 -1.58
N THR A 504 17.36 -29.87 -1.00
CA THR A 504 15.92 -30.00 -1.29
C THR A 504 15.28 -28.62 -1.26
N ASN A 505 14.43 -28.35 -2.25
CA ASN A 505 13.66 -27.12 -2.35
C ASN A 505 12.38 -27.21 -1.48
N TRP A 506 11.77 -26.05 -1.24
CA TRP A 506 10.43 -25.82 -0.68
C TRP A 506 10.25 -25.90 0.85
N ALA A 507 10.08 -24.71 1.44
CA ALA A 507 9.45 -24.39 2.73
C ALA A 507 9.96 -25.10 4.01
N ASN A 508 10.35 -24.25 4.99
CA ASN A 508 10.71 -24.53 6.38
C ASN A 508 12.12 -25.08 6.68
N ASN A 509 12.77 -24.41 7.63
CA ASN A 509 13.84 -24.87 8.54
C ASN A 509 15.11 -25.52 7.95
N GLY A 510 16.24 -24.80 7.98
CA GLY A 510 17.58 -25.39 8.02
C GLY A 510 18.65 -24.73 7.14
N SER A 511 19.51 -23.92 7.77
CA SER A 511 20.83 -23.42 7.30
C SER A 511 21.67 -24.43 6.47
N SER A 512 22.57 -24.04 5.53
CA SER A 512 23.08 -22.71 5.14
C SER A 512 23.84 -22.74 3.80
N LEU A 513 23.98 -21.58 3.15
CA LEU A 513 25.01 -21.29 2.13
C LEU A 513 26.06 -20.35 2.75
N ASN A 514 27.23 -20.88 3.10
CA ASN A 514 28.35 -20.12 3.69
C ASN A 514 29.65 -20.44 2.93
N ASN A 515 30.04 -19.59 1.96
CA ASN A 515 31.45 -19.33 1.60
C ASN A 515 31.66 -18.18 0.59
N ILE A 516 30.89 -17.08 0.74
CA ILE A 516 31.36 -15.76 0.31
C ILE A 516 31.21 -14.85 1.54
N THR A 517 32.33 -14.43 2.10
CA THR A 517 32.36 -13.59 3.30
C THR A 517 31.69 -12.25 2.99
N GLY A 518 30.50 -12.04 3.54
CA GLY A 518 29.71 -10.82 3.31
C GLY A 518 28.42 -11.01 2.48
N THR A 519 28.09 -12.19 1.94
CA THR A 519 26.81 -12.36 1.23
C THR A 519 25.78 -13.19 2.01
N LYS A 520 24.53 -12.73 2.04
CA LYS A 520 23.38 -13.45 2.62
C LYS A 520 22.27 -13.62 1.57
N PHE A 521 21.81 -14.85 1.36
CA PHE A 521 20.61 -15.11 0.56
C PHE A 521 19.36 -14.70 1.36
N LEU A 522 18.44 -13.99 0.71
CA LEU A 522 17.22 -13.49 1.32
C LEU A 522 16.00 -14.20 0.73
N SER A 523 15.19 -14.79 1.61
CA SER A 523 13.78 -15.08 1.36
C SER A 523 12.94 -14.07 2.14
N PHE A 524 11.92 -13.51 1.49
CA PHE A 524 11.02 -12.53 2.10
C PHE A 524 9.62 -13.12 2.22
N GLY A 525 8.96 -12.92 3.36
CA GLY A 525 7.52 -13.11 3.48
C GLY A 525 6.78 -11.82 3.13
N ASP A 526 5.59 -11.94 2.54
CA ASP A 526 4.81 -10.80 2.00
C ASP A 526 4.66 -9.62 2.97
N GLU A 527 4.46 -9.90 4.27
CA GLU A 527 4.28 -8.85 5.28
C GLU A 527 5.50 -7.93 5.45
N ALA A 528 6.71 -8.47 5.30
CA ALA A 528 7.95 -7.69 5.45
C ALA A 528 8.20 -6.72 4.28
N ILE A 529 7.52 -6.89 3.14
CA ILE A 529 7.72 -6.08 1.93
C ILE A 529 6.66 -4.99 1.73
N ARG A 530 5.52 -5.04 2.45
CA ARG A 530 4.47 -4.00 2.34
C ARG A 530 4.95 -2.58 2.68
N GLY A 531 6.04 -2.44 3.44
CA GLY A 531 6.71 -1.16 3.72
C GLY A 531 7.74 -0.70 2.68
N LEU A 532 8.01 -1.48 1.63
CA LEU A 532 9.12 -1.25 0.68
C LEU A 532 8.69 -0.70 -0.69
N GLY A 533 7.39 -0.54 -0.95
CA GLY A 533 6.88 0.12 -2.16
C GLY A 533 7.02 -0.67 -3.48
N VAL A 534 7.28 -1.97 -3.41
CA VAL A 534 7.46 -2.86 -4.58
C VAL A 534 6.17 -3.71 -4.78
N PRO A 535 5.75 -4.05 -6.01
CA PRO A 535 4.43 -4.68 -6.25
C PRO A 535 4.29 -6.06 -5.61
N THR A 536 3.20 -6.29 -4.87
CA THR A 536 2.92 -7.55 -4.14
C THR A 536 2.40 -8.66 -5.06
N GLY A 537 2.83 -9.93 -4.84
CA GLY A 537 2.20 -11.12 -5.44
C GLY A 537 3.07 -12.03 -6.32
N ALA A 538 4.38 -12.13 -6.05
CA ALA A 538 5.29 -13.07 -6.73
C ALA A 538 6.16 -13.81 -5.71
N ASP A 539 6.80 -14.92 -6.11
CA ASP A 539 7.90 -15.50 -5.34
C ASP A 539 9.17 -14.63 -5.50
N TRP A 540 9.83 -14.33 -4.38
CA TRP A 540 11.00 -13.43 -4.33
C TRP A 540 12.27 -14.18 -3.94
N VAL A 541 13.35 -13.92 -4.67
CA VAL A 541 14.71 -14.36 -4.32
C VAL A 541 15.68 -13.20 -4.45
N GLY A 542 16.60 -13.07 -3.50
CA GLY A 542 17.57 -11.97 -3.50
C GLY A 542 18.90 -12.32 -2.84
N ILE A 543 19.92 -11.54 -3.21
CA ILE A 543 21.28 -11.61 -2.67
C ILE A 543 21.58 -10.28 -1.99
N GLN A 544 21.90 -10.33 -0.69
CA GLN A 544 22.42 -9.20 0.06
C GLN A 544 23.94 -9.25 0.08
N ILE A 545 24.56 -8.10 -0.20
CA ILE A 545 25.99 -7.87 -0.09
C ILE A 545 26.23 -6.91 1.09
N ALA A 546 27.03 -7.39 2.04
CA ALA A 546 27.47 -6.68 3.22
C ALA A 546 28.99 -6.57 3.22
N ASP A 547 29.49 -5.45 3.72
CA ASP A 547 30.92 -5.18 3.88
C ASP A 547 31.19 -4.98 5.38
N GLN A 548 32.14 -5.74 5.93
CA GLN A 548 32.42 -5.85 7.37
C GLN A 548 31.16 -5.99 8.26
N GLY A 549 30.19 -6.79 7.81
CA GLY A 549 28.93 -7.05 8.52
C GLY A 549 27.87 -5.95 8.38
N GLN A 550 28.19 -4.81 7.79
CA GLN A 550 27.25 -3.73 7.49
C GLN A 550 26.58 -3.95 6.12
N GLN A 551 25.25 -3.90 6.08
CA GLN A 551 24.47 -4.20 4.87
C GLN A 551 24.53 -3.01 3.91
N LYS A 552 25.20 -3.15 2.75
CA LYS A 552 25.42 -2.05 1.81
C LYS A 552 24.56 -2.11 0.56
N THR A 553 24.38 -3.30 -0.03
CA THR A 553 23.71 -3.46 -1.33
C THR A 553 22.84 -4.73 -1.33
N GLN A 554 21.71 -4.71 -2.04
CA GLN A 554 20.89 -5.89 -2.30
C GLN A 554 20.48 -5.95 -3.77
N ILE A 555 20.53 -7.16 -4.33
CA ILE A 555 19.96 -7.52 -5.63
C ILE A 555 18.72 -8.36 -5.34
N ILE A 556 17.56 -7.96 -5.85
CA ILE A 556 16.26 -8.61 -5.57
C ILE A 556 15.55 -8.91 -6.88
N SER A 557 15.06 -10.13 -7.05
CA SER A 557 14.26 -10.56 -8.20
C SER A 557 12.81 -10.80 -7.76
N ALA A 558 11.85 -10.30 -8.55
CA ALA A 558 10.42 -10.38 -8.30
C ALA A 558 9.70 -10.98 -9.52
N GLY A 559 9.45 -12.29 -9.48
CA GLY A 559 9.02 -13.04 -10.67
C GLY A 559 10.10 -13.09 -11.75
N TYR A 560 9.69 -13.33 -13.00
CA TYR A 560 10.61 -13.65 -14.10
C TYR A 560 11.42 -12.47 -14.66
N ASP A 561 10.85 -11.24 -14.67
CA ASP A 561 11.40 -10.13 -15.47
C ASP A 561 11.86 -8.90 -14.67
N ASN A 562 11.61 -8.84 -13.35
CA ASN A 562 11.87 -7.65 -12.53
C ASN A 562 13.05 -7.87 -11.57
N HIS A 563 14.22 -7.37 -11.94
CA HIS A 563 15.38 -7.32 -11.05
C HIS A 563 15.61 -5.89 -10.54
N TYR A 564 15.98 -5.75 -9.27
CA TYR A 564 16.18 -4.47 -8.58
C TYR A 564 17.54 -4.46 -7.91
N ILE A 565 18.28 -3.35 -8.02
CA ILE A 565 19.43 -3.04 -7.16
C ILE A 565 19.04 -1.91 -6.21
N ARG A 566 19.30 -2.11 -4.93
CA ARG A 566 19.14 -1.09 -3.88
C ARG A 566 20.34 -1.04 -2.95
N THR A 567 20.64 0.15 -2.45
CA THR A 567 21.72 0.41 -1.48
C THR A 567 21.15 1.00 -0.19
N ASN A 568 21.95 0.95 0.88
CA ASN A 568 21.60 1.49 2.19
C ASN A 568 22.55 2.65 2.50
N ASP A 569 22.07 3.87 2.26
CA ASP A 569 22.88 5.10 2.37
C ASP A 569 23.13 5.51 3.84
N ASP A 570 22.28 5.04 4.76
CA ASP A 570 22.43 5.26 6.20
C ASP A 570 22.38 3.93 6.97
N LEU A 571 23.56 3.34 7.14
CA LEU A 571 23.81 2.11 7.90
C LEU A 571 23.27 2.16 9.34
N SER A 572 23.04 3.35 9.92
CA SER A 572 22.50 3.50 11.28
C SER A 572 20.97 3.49 11.34
N LYS A 573 20.28 3.70 10.21
CA LYS A 573 18.81 3.88 10.16
C LYS A 573 18.06 2.86 9.30
N ASN A 574 18.76 1.93 8.63
CA ASN A 574 18.17 0.91 7.76
C ASN A 574 17.31 1.51 6.62
N VAL A 575 17.81 2.60 6.02
CA VAL A 575 17.10 3.35 4.97
C VAL A 575 17.61 2.90 3.60
N TRP A 576 16.75 2.21 2.86
CA TRP A 576 17.10 1.62 1.56
C TRP A 576 16.65 2.49 0.40
N HIS A 577 17.59 2.84 -0.47
CA HIS A 577 17.35 3.58 -1.71
C HIS A 577 17.41 2.63 -2.91
N LEU A 578 16.35 2.64 -3.74
CA LEU A 578 16.34 1.89 -4.99
C LEU A 578 17.21 2.62 -6.02
N GLU A 579 18.39 2.06 -6.34
CA GLU A 579 19.31 2.66 -7.31
C GLU A 579 18.85 2.41 -8.75
N ARG A 580 18.42 1.18 -9.06
CA ARG A 580 18.17 0.79 -10.45
C ARG A 580 17.21 -0.39 -10.57
N LEU A 581 16.22 -0.21 -11.46
CA LEU A 581 15.47 -1.31 -12.05
C LEU A 581 16.28 -1.90 -13.22
N LEU A 582 16.57 -3.20 -13.16
CA LEU A 582 17.25 -3.98 -14.19
C LEU A 582 16.24 -4.93 -14.85
N THR A 583 15.27 -4.36 -15.56
CA THR A 583 14.40 -5.13 -16.47
C THR A 583 14.97 -5.11 -17.88
N ASP A 584 14.59 -6.08 -18.71
CA ASP A 584 15.05 -6.20 -20.10
C ASP A 584 14.74 -4.94 -20.95
N VAL A 585 13.64 -4.25 -20.59
CA VAL A 585 13.23 -2.93 -21.12
C VAL A 585 14.32 -1.85 -20.95
N THR A 586 15.13 -1.91 -19.89
CA THR A 586 16.21 -0.94 -19.65
C THR A 586 17.46 -1.17 -20.51
N LEU A 587 17.69 -2.39 -21.00
CA LEU A 587 18.78 -2.70 -21.93
C LEU A 587 18.43 -2.29 -23.36
N GLN A 588 17.18 -2.50 -23.80
CA GLN A 588 16.73 -2.06 -25.12
C GLN A 588 16.75 -0.54 -25.30
N ARG A 589 16.57 0.22 -24.20
CA ARG A 589 16.48 1.69 -24.19
C ARG A 589 17.81 2.42 -24.42
N LEU A 590 18.94 1.71 -24.47
CA LEU A 590 20.27 2.28 -24.71
C LEU A 590 20.60 2.47 -26.20
N VAL A 591 19.86 1.84 -27.11
CA VAL A 591 20.07 1.97 -28.57
C VAL A 591 19.01 2.90 -29.17
N ASN A 592 19.44 4.03 -29.73
CA ASN A 592 18.53 4.97 -30.38
C ASN A 592 18.24 4.52 -31.82
N ARG A 593 16.97 4.30 -32.17
CA ARG A 593 16.53 3.91 -33.51
C ARG A 593 15.58 4.95 -34.07
N ARG A 594 15.75 5.30 -35.34
CA ARG A 594 14.86 6.24 -36.05
C ARG A 594 14.64 5.78 -37.48
N ASP A 595 13.38 5.59 -37.84
CA ASP A 595 12.97 5.22 -39.20
C ASP A 595 12.97 6.42 -40.15
N TYR A 596 13.25 6.15 -41.41
CA TYR A 596 13.31 7.11 -42.50
C TYR A 596 12.70 6.52 -43.77
N SER A 597 12.12 7.40 -44.59
CA SER A 597 11.70 7.06 -45.95
C SER A 597 11.90 8.24 -46.89
N ARG A 598 12.16 7.96 -48.17
CA ARG A 598 12.19 8.94 -49.26
C ARG A 598 12.02 8.25 -50.62
N THR A 599 11.77 9.02 -51.66
CA THR A 599 11.83 8.57 -53.04
C THR A 599 13.10 9.13 -53.70
N ILE A 600 13.76 8.33 -54.54
CA ILE A 600 14.82 8.79 -55.44
C ILE A 600 14.44 8.51 -56.89
N LYS A 601 15.16 9.12 -57.84
CA LYS A 601 15.12 8.75 -59.25
C LYS A 601 16.30 7.85 -59.61
N GLY A 602 16.19 7.10 -60.70
CA GLY A 602 17.34 6.48 -61.35
C GLY A 602 18.33 7.53 -61.88
N THR A 603 19.54 7.12 -62.22
CA THR A 603 20.61 8.00 -62.75
C THR A 603 20.89 7.81 -64.24
N ASN A 604 20.34 6.77 -64.88
CA ASN A 604 20.51 6.45 -66.30
C ASN A 604 19.36 6.96 -67.17
N ASP A 605 19.64 7.23 -68.45
CA ASP A 605 18.61 7.56 -69.46
C ASP A 605 17.95 6.29 -70.04
N TRP A 606 18.59 5.12 -69.91
CA TRP A 606 18.02 3.84 -70.36
C TRP A 606 16.77 3.45 -69.54
N ASP A 607 15.76 2.86 -70.22
CA ASP A 607 14.40 2.61 -69.69
C ASP A 607 13.75 3.82 -69.00
N ASN A 608 14.11 5.05 -69.43
CA ASN A 608 13.70 6.31 -68.80
C ASN A 608 14.07 6.40 -67.30
N GLY A 609 15.17 5.79 -66.85
CA GLY A 609 15.56 5.65 -65.44
C GLY A 609 15.49 6.94 -64.62
N LYS A 610 15.96 8.07 -65.15
CA LYS A 610 15.86 9.41 -64.52
C LYS A 610 14.43 9.89 -64.23
N GLN A 611 13.41 9.29 -64.86
CA GLN A 611 12.00 9.59 -64.62
C GLN A 611 11.33 8.58 -63.67
N LYS A 612 11.91 7.39 -63.47
CA LYS A 612 11.36 6.33 -62.61
C LYS A 612 11.57 6.65 -61.12
N ASP A 613 10.51 6.51 -60.33
CA ASP A 613 10.57 6.63 -58.87
C ASP A 613 10.97 5.31 -58.22
N ILE A 614 11.96 5.37 -57.32
CA ILE A 614 12.41 4.26 -56.48
C ILE A 614 12.13 4.63 -55.03
N ALA A 615 11.23 3.90 -54.39
CA ALA A 615 10.93 4.08 -52.97
C ALA A 615 12.07 3.50 -52.12
N ILE A 616 12.49 4.26 -51.11
CA ILE A 616 13.47 3.83 -50.11
C ILE A 616 12.86 3.95 -48.72
N SER A 617 12.88 2.87 -47.96
CA SER A 617 12.63 2.86 -46.50
C SER A 617 13.90 2.40 -45.77
N GLY A 618 14.07 2.79 -44.51
CA GLY A 618 15.29 2.48 -43.77
C GLY A 618 15.26 2.98 -42.34
N GLN A 619 16.35 2.77 -41.62
CA GLN A 619 16.52 3.25 -40.24
C GLN A 619 17.96 3.68 -39.97
N VAL A 620 18.13 4.60 -39.02
CA VAL A 620 19.41 4.93 -38.38
C VAL A 620 19.38 4.37 -36.97
N ILE A 621 20.41 3.58 -36.63
CA ILE A 621 20.62 2.95 -35.34
C ILE A 621 21.91 3.52 -34.76
N THR A 622 21.83 4.21 -33.62
CA THR A 622 22.99 4.72 -32.86
C THR A 622 23.17 3.87 -31.60
N TYR A 623 24.35 3.29 -31.45
CA TYR A 623 24.72 2.43 -30.34
C TYR A 623 25.49 3.22 -29.24
N PRO A 624 25.49 2.77 -27.97
CA PRO A 624 26.20 3.43 -26.86
C PRO A 624 27.72 3.58 -27.04
N ASP A 625 28.34 2.72 -27.85
CA ASP A 625 29.76 2.74 -28.22
C ASP A 625 30.09 3.82 -29.27
N GLY A 626 29.10 4.61 -29.71
CA GLY A 626 29.23 5.61 -30.75
C GLY A 626 29.12 5.06 -32.17
N ARG A 627 28.95 3.74 -32.36
CA ARG A 627 28.73 3.15 -33.67
C ARG A 627 27.38 3.58 -34.23
N ILE A 628 27.34 3.85 -35.52
CA ILE A 628 26.13 4.18 -36.27
C ILE A 628 25.95 3.14 -37.37
N GLN A 629 24.77 2.51 -37.41
CA GLN A 629 24.35 1.64 -38.52
C GLN A 629 23.19 2.32 -39.25
N GLN A 630 23.27 2.42 -40.57
CA GLN A 630 22.22 2.98 -41.43
C GLN A 630 21.77 1.92 -42.43
N ILE A 631 20.48 1.61 -42.41
CA ILE A 631 19.84 0.61 -43.25
C ILE A 631 19.06 1.31 -44.35
N PHE A 632 19.15 0.80 -45.58
CA PHE A 632 18.37 1.25 -46.73
C PHE A 632 17.74 0.03 -47.42
N HIS A 633 16.47 0.11 -47.75
CA HIS A 633 15.74 -0.86 -48.55
C HIS A 633 15.15 -0.13 -49.74
N LEU A 634 15.83 -0.23 -50.88
CA LEU A 634 15.33 0.23 -52.17
C LEU A 634 14.34 -0.81 -52.68
N LYS A 635 13.16 -0.37 -53.08
CA LYS A 635 12.03 -1.24 -53.40
C LYS A 635 11.70 -1.22 -54.88
N HIS A 636 11.52 -2.40 -55.45
CA HIS A 636 10.94 -2.67 -56.77
C HIS A 636 11.49 -1.78 -57.90
N PHE A 637 12.79 -1.89 -58.15
CA PHE A 637 13.49 -1.18 -59.22
C PHE A 637 14.22 -2.16 -60.15
N ARG A 638 14.73 -1.67 -61.29
CA ARG A 638 15.58 -2.43 -62.22
C ARG A 638 16.99 -1.85 -62.22
N MET A 639 18.02 -2.70 -62.22
CA MET A 639 19.42 -2.25 -62.22
C MET A 639 19.77 -1.29 -63.38
N PRO A 640 19.28 -1.52 -64.63
CA PRO A 640 19.38 -0.56 -65.74
C PRO A 640 19.06 0.92 -65.47
N TRP A 641 18.24 1.22 -64.46
CA TRP A 641 17.87 2.61 -64.13
C TRP A 641 19.01 3.42 -63.51
N PHE A 642 20.07 2.76 -63.03
CA PHE A 642 21.29 3.40 -62.55
C PHE A 642 22.37 3.44 -63.64
N ALA A 643 23.17 4.50 -63.62
CA ALA A 643 24.18 4.77 -64.64
C ALA A 643 25.35 3.78 -64.57
N TRP A 644 25.99 3.55 -65.71
CA TRP A 644 27.21 2.76 -65.80
C TRP A 644 28.36 3.40 -64.99
N GLU A 645 29.24 2.56 -64.45
CA GLU A 645 30.48 2.98 -63.82
C GLU A 645 31.37 3.81 -64.77
N GLU A 646 32.21 4.66 -64.18
CA GLU A 646 33.23 5.42 -64.91
C GLU A 646 34.16 4.50 -65.70
N HIS A 647 34.54 4.94 -66.91
CA HIS A 647 35.42 4.17 -67.77
C HIS A 647 36.87 4.21 -67.26
N ASN A 648 37.39 3.05 -66.86
CA ASN A 648 38.81 2.89 -66.53
C ASN A 648 39.68 2.87 -67.79
N ILE A 649 40.83 3.54 -67.73
CA ILE A 649 41.81 3.55 -68.82
C ILE A 649 42.40 2.13 -68.94
N GLY A 650 42.19 1.48 -70.09
CA GLY A 650 42.78 0.17 -70.42
C GLY A 650 41.84 -1.05 -70.41
N TYR A 651 40.52 -0.88 -70.22
CA TYR A 651 39.54 -1.97 -70.29
C TYR A 651 38.46 -1.73 -71.37
N HIS A 652 37.79 -2.78 -71.85
CA HIS A 652 36.74 -2.65 -72.85
C HIS A 652 35.47 -1.99 -72.26
N GLN A 653 34.75 -1.21 -73.08
CA GLN A 653 33.52 -0.52 -72.63
C GLN A 653 32.38 -1.45 -72.20
N ALA A 654 32.42 -2.71 -72.59
CA ALA A 654 31.41 -3.73 -72.30
C ALA A 654 31.51 -4.32 -70.88
N ASP A 655 32.66 -4.19 -70.21
CA ASP A 655 32.92 -4.83 -68.91
C ASP A 655 32.50 -3.96 -67.70
N ARG A 656 31.70 -2.91 -67.93
CA ARG A 656 31.34 -1.93 -66.89
C ARG A 656 30.14 -2.36 -66.08
N GLY A 657 30.29 -2.31 -64.76
CA GLY A 657 29.17 -2.42 -63.82
C GLY A 657 28.29 -1.18 -63.78
N VAL A 658 27.29 -1.23 -62.91
CA VAL A 658 26.31 -0.17 -62.63
C VAL A 658 26.65 0.49 -61.29
N GLU A 659 26.68 1.82 -61.27
CA GLU A 659 27.01 2.62 -60.09
C GLU A 659 25.74 3.13 -59.39
N ILE A 660 25.47 2.59 -58.20
CA ILE A 660 24.38 3.04 -57.32
C ILE A 660 24.92 4.13 -56.39
N PHE A 661 24.33 5.33 -56.52
CA PHE A 661 24.63 6.49 -55.68
C PHE A 661 23.52 6.72 -54.65
N LEU A 662 23.88 6.84 -53.36
CA LEU A 662 22.92 7.14 -52.29
C LEU A 662 23.46 8.14 -51.27
N GLN A 663 22.71 9.20 -51.01
CA GLN A 663 22.89 10.05 -49.83
C GLN A 663 22.51 9.25 -48.57
N LEU A 664 23.29 9.33 -47.50
CA LEU A 664 22.93 8.71 -46.21
C LEU A 664 21.72 9.41 -45.56
N TRP A 665 21.10 8.78 -44.57
CA TRP A 665 20.03 9.41 -43.77
C TRP A 665 20.58 10.48 -42.83
N SER A 666 21.81 10.29 -42.37
CA SER A 666 22.62 11.25 -41.62
C SER A 666 24.09 11.10 -42.02
N ALA A 667 24.89 12.15 -41.93
CA ALA A 667 26.33 12.02 -42.16
C ALA A 667 26.98 11.27 -40.98
N MET A 668 27.87 10.31 -41.28
CA MET A 668 28.69 9.63 -40.29
C MET A 668 29.78 10.60 -39.77
N PRO A 669 29.76 11.04 -38.50
CA PRO A 669 30.69 12.07 -38.00
C PRO A 669 32.17 11.77 -38.24
N ASN A 670 32.59 10.52 -38.02
CA ASN A 670 33.98 10.11 -38.09
C ASN A 670 34.32 9.40 -39.42
N LYS A 671 33.72 8.23 -39.69
CA LYS A 671 34.03 7.42 -40.89
C LYS A 671 32.98 6.35 -41.15
N ILE A 672 32.88 5.93 -42.41
CA ILE A 672 32.22 4.67 -42.81
C ILE A 672 33.28 3.56 -42.76
N ILE A 673 32.92 2.39 -42.23
CA ILE A 673 33.85 1.24 -42.06
C ILE A 673 33.43 0.00 -42.86
N ASN A 674 32.15 -0.14 -43.18
CA ASN A 674 31.59 -1.32 -43.82
C ASN A 674 30.34 -0.92 -44.62
N ILE A 675 30.18 -1.50 -45.82
CA ILE A 675 28.94 -1.45 -46.59
C ILE A 675 28.66 -2.86 -47.09
N GLN A 676 27.48 -3.38 -46.76
CA GLN A 676 26.97 -4.66 -47.24
C GLN A 676 25.69 -4.41 -48.02
N ALA A 677 25.52 -5.07 -49.16
CA ALA A 677 24.36 -4.91 -50.02
C ALA A 677 23.93 -6.27 -50.58
N ILE A 678 22.64 -6.57 -50.51
CA ILE A 678 22.04 -7.84 -50.91
C ILE A 678 20.76 -7.56 -51.68
N ALA A 679 20.61 -8.15 -52.86
CA ALA A 679 19.41 -8.07 -53.67
C ALA A 679 18.53 -9.32 -53.54
N SER A 680 17.23 -9.16 -53.79
CA SER A 680 16.25 -10.25 -53.94
C SER A 680 15.18 -9.82 -54.95
N ARG A 681 14.57 -10.78 -55.66
CA ARG A 681 13.49 -10.50 -56.62
C ARG A 681 12.30 -9.82 -55.96
N SER A 682 11.80 -8.79 -56.60
CA SER A 682 10.65 -8.01 -56.15
C SER A 682 9.43 -8.29 -57.03
N MET A 683 8.30 -8.67 -56.42
CA MET A 683 7.03 -8.80 -57.17
C MET A 683 6.31 -7.46 -57.29
N ASN A 684 6.42 -6.63 -56.26
CA ASN A 684 5.89 -5.27 -56.18
C ASN A 684 6.60 -4.52 -55.03
N ALA A 685 6.35 -3.22 -54.87
CA ALA A 685 6.99 -2.37 -53.86
C ALA A 685 6.85 -2.80 -52.38
N ASN A 686 6.02 -3.80 -52.06
CA ASN A 686 5.78 -4.28 -50.70
C ASN A 686 6.13 -5.76 -50.47
N THR A 687 6.44 -6.55 -51.52
CA THR A 687 6.74 -7.98 -51.37
C THR A 687 7.87 -8.45 -52.30
N SER A 688 8.96 -8.89 -51.69
CA SER A 688 10.00 -9.70 -52.33
C SER A 688 9.54 -11.17 -52.45
N ALA A 689 10.08 -11.92 -53.43
CA ALA A 689 9.71 -13.32 -53.70
C ALA A 689 10.79 -14.31 -53.25
N ASN A 690 11.84 -14.46 -54.06
CA ASN A 690 12.87 -15.49 -53.92
C ASN A 690 14.26 -14.86 -53.86
N PHE A 691 15.17 -15.52 -53.16
CA PHE A 691 16.60 -15.17 -53.13
C PHE A 691 17.38 -15.80 -54.31
N TYR A 692 17.03 -17.03 -54.69
CA TYR A 692 17.56 -17.69 -55.90
C TYR A 692 16.79 -17.22 -57.15
N SER A 693 17.24 -16.12 -57.74
CA SER A 693 16.74 -15.58 -59.04
C SER A 693 17.77 -14.65 -59.69
N GLU A 694 17.45 -14.10 -60.85
CA GLU A 694 18.28 -13.18 -61.64
C GLU A 694 18.66 -11.87 -60.92
N ALA A 695 17.90 -11.47 -59.90
CA ALA A 695 18.24 -10.39 -58.97
C ALA A 695 19.40 -10.78 -58.02
N GLY A 696 19.45 -12.05 -57.59
CA GLY A 696 20.54 -12.60 -56.76
C GLY A 696 21.84 -12.87 -57.53
N GLU A 697 21.82 -12.77 -58.87
CA GLU A 697 23.02 -12.88 -59.72
C GLU A 697 23.87 -11.60 -59.74
N TYR A 698 23.39 -10.50 -59.16
CA TYR A 698 24.17 -9.26 -59.01
C TYR A 698 25.08 -9.32 -57.78
N ILE A 699 26.38 -9.10 -58.00
CA ILE A 699 27.37 -8.87 -56.95
C ILE A 699 27.48 -7.38 -56.70
N PHE A 700 27.45 -6.98 -55.42
CA PHE A 700 27.62 -5.61 -54.98
C PHE A 700 28.96 -5.42 -54.27
N GLY A 701 29.67 -4.35 -54.61
CA GLY A 701 30.94 -3.96 -53.99
C GLY A 701 30.94 -2.50 -53.58
N TRP A 702 31.52 -2.19 -52.41
CA TRP A 702 31.73 -0.82 -51.98
C TRP A 702 32.78 -0.13 -52.86
N ASN A 703 32.42 0.99 -53.51
CA ASN A 703 33.34 1.75 -54.34
C ASN A 703 34.26 2.63 -53.48
N LEU A 704 35.31 2.00 -52.92
CA LEU A 704 36.31 2.65 -52.08
C LEU A 704 37.02 3.82 -52.80
N ARG A 705 37.19 3.75 -54.13
CA ARG A 705 37.82 4.81 -54.93
C ARG A 705 37.03 6.12 -54.89
N LYS A 706 35.70 6.06 -55.07
CA LYS A 706 34.82 7.23 -55.01
C LYS A 706 34.45 7.63 -53.58
N GLN A 707 34.39 6.67 -52.66
CA GLN A 707 34.06 6.96 -51.27
C GLN A 707 35.01 8.01 -50.68
N GLY A 708 36.32 7.78 -50.76
CA GLY A 708 37.34 8.70 -50.23
C GLY A 708 37.02 9.15 -48.80
N ASN A 709 37.02 10.47 -48.59
CA ASN A 709 36.66 11.10 -47.31
C ASN A 709 35.18 11.51 -47.19
N ASN A 710 34.30 11.08 -48.11
CA ASN A 710 32.88 11.44 -48.06
C ASN A 710 32.18 10.70 -46.92
N LYS A 711 31.44 11.46 -46.12
CA LYS A 711 30.79 11.01 -44.88
C LYS A 711 29.26 11.04 -44.92
N ASP A 712 28.69 11.67 -45.95
CA ASP A 712 27.27 11.96 -46.07
C ASP A 712 26.56 11.13 -47.16
N ARG A 713 27.32 10.35 -47.94
CA ARG A 713 26.87 9.61 -49.12
C ARG A 713 27.73 8.37 -49.37
N ILE A 714 27.23 7.43 -50.16
CA ILE A 714 27.88 6.17 -50.51
C ILE A 714 27.79 5.88 -52.02
N TRP A 715 28.73 5.08 -52.51
CA TRP A 715 28.73 4.52 -53.86
C TRP A 715 28.90 3.00 -53.80
N ILE A 716 28.02 2.29 -54.48
CA ILE A 716 28.06 0.84 -54.61
C ILE A 716 28.17 0.51 -56.10
N ASN A 717 29.21 -0.24 -56.43
CA ASN A 717 29.40 -0.81 -57.75
C ASN A 717 28.68 -2.15 -57.81
N SER A 718 28.06 -2.45 -58.95
CA SER A 718 27.26 -3.65 -59.14
C SER A 718 27.58 -4.29 -60.48
N SER A 719 27.92 -5.57 -60.47
CA SER A 719 28.10 -6.33 -61.71
C SER A 719 27.36 -7.66 -61.63
N ARG A 720 26.83 -8.11 -62.77
CA ARG A 720 26.11 -9.37 -62.88
C ARG A 720 27.11 -10.51 -63.08
N ALA A 721 27.08 -11.48 -62.18
CA ALA A 721 28.02 -12.60 -62.18
C ALA A 721 27.59 -13.77 -63.07
N ARG A 722 26.28 -13.94 -63.29
CA ARG A 722 25.64 -15.03 -64.06
C ARG A 722 24.34 -14.52 -64.69
N GLY A 723 23.82 -15.23 -65.69
CA GLY A 723 22.53 -14.93 -66.33
C GLY A 723 22.51 -13.73 -67.27
N GLY A 724 21.35 -13.49 -67.89
CA GLY A 724 21.17 -12.49 -68.97
C GLY A 724 19.81 -11.78 -69.00
N SER A 725 18.77 -12.34 -68.39
CA SER A 725 17.43 -11.71 -68.28
C SER A 725 17.43 -10.60 -67.22
N ASP A 726 16.66 -9.53 -67.38
CA ASP A 726 16.55 -8.47 -66.38
C ASP A 726 15.18 -8.52 -65.66
N GLU A 727 15.18 -8.24 -64.35
CA GLU A 727 13.98 -8.32 -63.51
C GLU A 727 13.91 -7.20 -62.46
N PHE A 728 12.72 -7.02 -61.86
CA PHE A 728 12.55 -6.12 -60.73
C PHE A 728 13.12 -6.73 -59.45
N MET A 729 13.85 -5.91 -58.70
CA MET A 729 14.50 -6.31 -57.45
C MET A 729 14.26 -5.31 -56.33
N ASP A 730 14.41 -5.81 -55.12
CA ASP A 730 14.63 -5.03 -53.91
C ASP A 730 16.14 -5.11 -53.57
N LEU A 731 16.71 -4.02 -53.08
CA LEU A 731 18.11 -3.97 -52.63
C LEU A 731 18.15 -3.50 -51.18
N TYR A 732 18.66 -4.37 -50.31
CA TYR A 732 18.87 -4.09 -48.89
C TYR A 732 20.35 -3.78 -48.65
N ILE A 733 20.62 -2.62 -48.04
CA ILE A 733 21.97 -2.09 -47.81
C ILE A 733 22.12 -1.77 -46.33
N VAL A 734 23.21 -2.24 -45.74
CA VAL A 734 23.65 -1.90 -44.38
C VAL A 734 24.97 -1.13 -44.48
N VAL A 735 24.98 0.09 -43.96
CA VAL A 735 26.18 0.94 -43.85
C VAL A 735 26.53 1.06 -42.38
N GLU A 736 27.78 0.77 -42.01
CA GLU A 736 28.25 0.92 -40.64
C GLU A 736 29.39 1.94 -40.57
N GLY A 737 29.40 2.72 -39.49
CA GLY A 737 30.34 3.80 -39.26
C GLY A 737 30.34 4.31 -37.82
N TYR A 738 30.97 5.47 -37.64
CA TYR A 738 31.07 6.26 -36.41
C TYR A 738 30.99 7.75 -36.77
#